data_AF-A0A345UM81-F1
#
_entry.id   AF-A0A345UM81-F1
#
_cell.length_a   1.000
_cell.length_b   1.000
_cell.length_c   1.000
_cell.angle_alpha   90.00
_cell.angle_beta   90.00
_cell.angle_gamma   90.00
#
_symmetry.space_group_name_H-M   'P 1'
#
loop_
_entity.id
_entity.type
_entity.pdbx_description
1 polymer ?
#
loop_
_entity_poly.entity_id
_entity_poly.type
_entity_poly.pdbx_seq_one_letter_code
_entity_poly.pdbx_strand_id
1 'polypeptide(L)'
;MLAVACSTSEPEPPVAESDAYLRAVSDFFVSLAAAQTDEARFAFNKMNDVARAWPQEAAAWANLGVMAMRQGNFDLAGTRMEQAREAAPGNAEVLWLSGMYYSRRGDVSEAIRYFREAAEASPENPRIWFSLFTELEREDDAANAAEIVEVLDTLKVLQPRNQAVWYESARIANRNRMQPELEEALRKLGELQQGWDEDATEQLEMLLMFAEEGDFSEITFELVFLRNMIEPTPVFQDDVLRIQFPPTEVGFLITEFIWLPRPEFRVADPDMGVRFHPQTPEDFAQASLLKGATLLEEFPPFTVHIADGHLILDAETRLPYPGQTDALLHPAVMAEIDFNYNFRNDIALAGTDGFRLYRQEDDRSFTDISATLGLPAALRNDSYFGVWPADVDLDGDLDLILAPKSGPVFALINQSDGTFGRLNLFPQTRNVRDVRWADFNGDGTADGVFLQEDGSLVMYRNLTGNAFMLPEGFPQVNDAAAIAVGDLNANGYFEIAFATTEGAVEVLRYASRYDSWDRIRLFDAPGNTSPKTPATTTLFVTDVDNNGSLDVVLSTPERTTVLLSDSDFTFQALELPDFGWVTSIYDVDGNERLDFVGTGPAGEALEWMNAGTKNYNAYSIRARASGGEGDARINTFGIGGEMEIRSGLLYQKQLISSPIVHFGLGTYEEAEMLRIIWPNGSVQAEFAELGLGSTIFNEQVLKGSCPWLFTNDGEKIHFITDLIWRSPLGLRINALETAGVIQTEDRVRIPAGLLQPVDGVYDLRVTAELWETHYFDHLSLIAVDHPVGTELFIDERFVFPAPDLTERLLSEPVPVAGVRDMHGTDLSATVAQPNGEHIAPFRKTKFQGLVQPHYIEIEIGESVDQGLGEWLVLQGWLRPTDSSINLMLSQSSFDSPSGLMVEVADGSGGWQVLHENYGIPAGKQKSILMDLTGVFPDESDRRLRLHTTSEIYWDAIRKAARMPDAQMTLRELPAERMELRYRGFSRWNHADSLLPNLPDYAEITSTNQRWRDLEGYYTRFGDVTELLAETDDRYAIMNAGDELVLEYRSPGEPETGMQRSFILVNVGWVKDGDYNTEAGMTVLPLPYHGQSDYEYVRGGRLQDDPVFQRFPEDWVNFHTRYVTPEAFRSALLLNPDTRRNTP
;
A
#
# COMPACT_ATOMS: atom_id res chain seq x y z
N MET A 1 -38.50 27.95 54.11
CA MET A 1 -37.19 28.55 53.77
C MET A 1 -36.15 27.46 53.77
N LEU A 2 -35.80 26.97 52.58
CA LEU A 2 -34.55 26.27 52.28
C LEU A 2 -34.33 26.60 50.80
N ALA A 3 -33.50 27.63 50.57
CA ALA A 3 -33.08 28.03 49.26
C ALA A 3 -31.98 27.05 48.82
N VAL A 4 -32.26 26.28 47.77
CA VAL A 4 -31.22 25.58 47.02
C VAL A 4 -30.61 26.63 46.10
N ALA A 5 -29.39 27.04 46.42
CA ALA A 5 -28.58 27.84 45.52
C ALA A 5 -28.11 26.92 44.38
N CYS A 6 -28.63 27.14 43.17
CA CYS A 6 -27.98 26.64 41.96
C CYS A 6 -26.74 27.49 41.72
N SER A 7 -25.55 27.00 42.10
CA SER A 7 -24.32 27.43 41.46
C SER A 7 -24.17 26.61 40.18
N THR A 8 -24.54 27.20 39.06
CA THR A 8 -24.07 26.76 37.73
C THR A 8 -22.63 27.24 37.58
N SER A 9 -21.70 26.59 38.27
CA SER A 9 -20.30 26.61 37.83
C SER A 9 -20.19 25.54 36.75
N GLU A 10 -19.85 25.93 35.53
CA GLU A 10 -19.39 24.97 34.53
C GLU A 10 -18.32 24.08 35.17
N PRO A 11 -18.36 22.74 34.96
CA PRO A 11 -17.32 21.87 35.48
C PRO A 11 -15.98 22.35 34.93
N GLU A 12 -14.99 22.54 35.81
CA GLU A 12 -13.63 22.86 35.39
C GLU A 12 -13.01 21.63 34.72
N PRO A 13 -12.17 21.80 33.69
CA PRO A 13 -11.47 20.69 33.05
C PRO A 13 -10.59 19.95 34.08
N PRO A 14 -10.40 18.64 33.92
CA PRO A 14 -9.52 17.86 34.79
C PRO A 14 -8.07 18.34 34.71
N VAL A 15 -7.27 18.02 35.73
CA VAL A 15 -5.82 18.27 35.71
C VAL A 15 -5.19 17.44 34.59
N ALA A 16 -4.36 18.08 33.77
CA ALA A 16 -3.70 17.53 32.57
C ALA A 16 -2.73 16.34 32.82
N GLU A 17 -2.67 15.81 34.04
CA GLU A 17 -1.83 14.68 34.43
C GLU A 17 -2.60 13.62 35.24
N SER A 18 -3.92 13.77 35.40
CA SER A 18 -4.70 12.76 36.11
C SER A 18 -4.84 11.47 35.29
N ASP A 19 -4.85 10.29 35.92
CA ASP A 19 -5.04 8.99 35.24
C ASP A 19 -6.30 8.96 34.36
N ALA A 20 -7.34 9.71 34.73
CA ALA A 20 -8.57 9.81 33.95
C ALA A 20 -8.39 10.65 32.67
N TYR A 21 -7.59 11.72 32.73
CA TYR A 21 -7.22 12.50 31.56
C TYR A 21 -6.29 11.71 30.64
N LEU A 22 -5.26 11.04 31.18
CA LEU A 22 -4.33 10.23 30.38
C LEU A 22 -5.04 9.08 29.66
N ARG A 23 -6.00 8.41 30.32
CA ARG A 23 -6.87 7.43 29.65
C ARG A 23 -7.71 8.04 28.54
N ALA A 24 -8.25 9.24 28.73
CA ALA A 24 -9.02 9.92 27.68
C ALA A 24 -8.16 10.33 26.49
N VAL A 25 -6.92 10.80 26.73
CA VAL A 25 -5.92 11.07 25.70
C VAL A 25 -5.67 9.80 24.88
N SER A 26 -5.33 8.70 25.55
CA SER A 26 -5.11 7.38 24.94
C SER A 26 -6.32 6.94 24.10
N ASP A 27 -7.50 6.79 24.70
CA ASP A 27 -8.71 6.32 24.01
C ASP A 27 -9.07 7.21 22.81
N PHE A 28 -8.86 8.53 22.92
CA PHE A 28 -9.10 9.46 21.82
C PHE A 28 -8.15 9.23 20.65
N PHE A 29 -6.84 9.20 20.89
CA PHE A 29 -5.86 9.04 19.80
C PHE A 29 -5.81 7.64 19.22
N VAL A 30 -5.95 6.60 20.05
CA VAL A 30 -6.13 5.22 19.57
C VAL A 30 -7.37 5.12 18.70
N SER A 31 -8.46 5.78 19.09
CA SER A 31 -9.64 5.84 18.23
C SER A 31 -9.40 6.54 16.90
N LEU A 32 -8.64 7.65 16.88
CA LEU A 32 -8.33 8.35 15.63
C LEU A 32 -7.50 7.46 14.70
N ALA A 33 -6.47 6.80 15.25
CA ALA A 33 -5.63 5.86 14.52
C ALA A 33 -6.46 4.65 14.02
N ALA A 34 -7.29 4.06 14.88
CA ALA A 34 -8.16 2.94 14.50
C ALA A 34 -9.16 3.31 13.39
N ALA A 35 -9.68 4.54 13.41
CA ALA A 35 -10.59 5.01 12.37
C ALA A 35 -9.95 5.03 10.99
N GLN A 36 -8.62 5.16 10.91
CA GLN A 36 -7.83 5.18 9.68
C GLN A 36 -7.44 3.79 9.18
N THR A 37 -7.81 2.74 9.91
CA THR A 37 -7.49 1.34 9.60
C THR A 37 -8.79 0.54 9.42
N ASP A 38 -8.70 -0.77 9.22
CA ASP A 38 -9.88 -1.65 9.05
C ASP A 38 -10.64 -1.92 10.38
N GLU A 39 -10.42 -1.10 11.41
CA GLU A 39 -10.96 -1.23 12.78
C GLU A 39 -12.00 -0.16 13.15
N ALA A 40 -12.86 0.25 12.20
CA ALA A 40 -13.84 1.33 12.43
C ALA A 40 -14.79 1.10 13.61
N ARG A 41 -15.15 -0.16 13.92
CA ARG A 41 -15.99 -0.47 15.08
C ARG A 41 -15.23 -0.27 16.39
N PHE A 42 -13.97 -0.68 16.45
CA PHE A 42 -13.12 -0.46 17.62
C PHE A 42 -12.91 1.04 17.85
N ALA A 43 -12.61 1.79 16.78
CA ALA A 43 -12.54 3.25 16.79
C ALA A 43 -13.82 3.88 17.38
N PHE A 44 -14.99 3.54 16.82
CA PHE A 44 -16.26 4.08 17.29
C PHE A 44 -16.50 3.81 18.78
N ASN A 45 -16.18 2.61 19.26
CA ASN A 45 -16.35 2.25 20.66
C ASN A 45 -15.43 3.08 21.57
N LYS A 46 -14.15 3.21 21.21
CA LYS A 46 -13.16 4.01 21.93
C LYS A 46 -13.54 5.48 22.02
N MET A 47 -13.91 6.10 20.91
CA MET A 47 -14.38 7.49 20.91
C MET A 47 -15.66 7.65 21.73
N ASN A 48 -16.56 6.66 21.71
CA ASN A 48 -17.77 6.68 22.51
C ASN A 48 -17.48 6.58 24.02
N ASP A 49 -16.42 5.89 24.43
CA ASP A 49 -16.01 5.85 25.83
C ASP A 49 -15.50 7.22 26.31
N VAL A 50 -14.70 7.93 25.48
CA VAL A 50 -14.30 9.32 25.74
C VAL A 50 -15.53 10.22 25.87
N ALA A 51 -16.44 10.19 24.90
CA ALA A 51 -17.63 11.03 24.87
C ALA A 51 -18.57 10.79 26.07
N ARG A 52 -18.66 9.54 26.57
CA ARG A 52 -19.45 9.20 27.76
C ARG A 52 -18.79 9.65 29.06
N ALA A 53 -17.48 9.51 29.17
CA ALA A 53 -16.71 9.94 30.33
C ALA A 53 -16.66 11.46 30.44
N TRP A 54 -16.58 12.15 29.29
CA TRP A 54 -16.44 13.60 29.18
C TRP A 54 -17.48 14.20 28.21
N PRO A 55 -18.76 14.30 28.59
CA PRO A 55 -19.80 14.79 27.69
C PRO A 55 -19.60 16.23 27.20
N GLN A 56 -18.77 17.02 27.89
CA GLN A 56 -18.37 18.37 27.50
C GLN A 56 -17.31 18.40 26.38
N GLU A 57 -16.63 17.28 26.13
CA GLU A 57 -15.64 17.16 25.07
C GLU A 57 -16.34 17.04 23.71
N ALA A 58 -16.57 18.18 23.08
CA ALA A 58 -17.29 18.25 21.80
C ALA A 58 -16.57 17.52 20.67
N ALA A 59 -15.24 17.41 20.69
CA ALA A 59 -14.48 16.71 19.64
C ALA A 59 -14.87 15.23 19.56
N ALA A 60 -15.09 14.58 20.72
CA ALA A 60 -15.46 13.18 20.75
C ALA A 60 -16.85 12.93 20.14
N TRP A 61 -17.83 13.80 20.42
CA TRP A 61 -19.15 13.73 19.78
C TRP A 61 -19.09 14.02 18.28
N ALA A 62 -18.31 15.02 17.86
CA ALA A 62 -18.16 15.36 16.45
C ALA A 62 -17.53 14.20 15.65
N ASN A 63 -16.49 13.59 16.21
CA ASN A 63 -15.81 12.42 15.60
C ASN A 63 -16.74 11.21 15.49
N LEU A 64 -17.56 10.93 16.50
CA LEU A 64 -18.61 9.89 16.39
C LEU A 64 -19.64 10.21 15.30
N GLY A 65 -19.96 11.49 15.12
CA GLY A 65 -20.81 11.96 14.04
C GLY A 65 -20.20 11.66 12.67
N VAL A 66 -18.91 11.96 12.50
CA VAL A 66 -18.14 11.67 11.28
C VAL A 66 -18.07 10.17 11.00
N MET A 67 -17.74 9.35 12.00
CA MET A 67 -17.73 7.89 11.86
C MET A 67 -19.12 7.33 11.46
N ALA A 68 -20.20 7.89 12.00
CA ALA A 68 -21.55 7.51 11.60
C ALA A 68 -21.89 7.97 10.16
N MET A 69 -21.44 9.16 9.73
CA MET A 69 -21.59 9.60 8.33
C MET A 69 -20.86 8.67 7.37
N ARG A 70 -19.64 8.25 7.72
CA ARG A 70 -18.81 7.30 6.96
C ARG A 70 -19.51 5.95 6.79
N GLN A 71 -20.28 5.51 7.78
CA GLN A 71 -21.10 4.30 7.71
C GLN A 71 -22.46 4.50 7.03
N GLY A 72 -22.73 5.69 6.47
CA GLY A 72 -24.04 6.04 5.88
C GLY A 72 -25.18 6.19 6.90
N ASN A 73 -24.90 6.15 8.20
CA ASN A 73 -25.89 6.26 9.26
C ASN A 73 -26.14 7.74 9.63
N PHE A 74 -26.80 8.46 8.73
CA PHE A 74 -27.05 9.90 8.87
C PHE A 74 -27.92 10.27 10.08
N ASP A 75 -28.82 9.40 10.53
CA ASP A 75 -29.66 9.65 11.72
C ASP A 75 -28.81 9.66 13.00
N LEU A 76 -27.91 8.68 13.14
CA LEU A 76 -26.96 8.66 14.25
C LEU A 76 -26.00 9.83 14.14
N ALA A 77 -25.46 10.11 12.95
CA ALA A 77 -24.57 11.24 12.71
C ALA A 77 -25.18 12.56 13.15
N GLY A 78 -26.44 12.83 12.77
CA GLY A 78 -27.16 14.03 13.16
C GLY A 78 -27.33 14.16 14.68
N THR A 79 -27.62 13.04 15.36
CA THR A 79 -27.72 12.99 16.83
C THR A 79 -26.38 13.34 17.49
N ARG A 80 -25.27 12.76 17.02
CA ARG A 80 -23.93 13.02 17.56
C ARG A 80 -23.47 14.44 17.28
N MET A 81 -23.77 14.97 16.10
CA MET A 81 -23.42 16.34 15.73
C MET A 81 -24.20 17.37 16.56
N GLU A 82 -25.46 17.09 16.92
CA GLU A 82 -26.21 17.93 17.88
C GLU A 82 -25.55 17.94 19.25
N GLN A 83 -25.12 16.78 19.77
CA GLN A 83 -24.42 16.71 21.06
C GLN A 83 -23.10 17.49 21.04
N ALA A 84 -22.36 17.45 19.93
CA ALA A 84 -21.16 18.25 19.74
C ALA A 84 -21.46 19.76 19.79
N ARG A 85 -22.52 20.21 19.10
CA ARG A 85 -22.98 21.61 19.12
C ARG A 85 -23.50 22.04 20.48
N GLU A 86 -24.19 21.18 21.23
CA GLU A 86 -24.63 21.49 22.59
C GLU A 86 -23.42 21.68 23.53
N ALA A 87 -22.37 20.89 23.36
CA ALA A 87 -21.15 20.97 24.15
C ALA A 87 -20.28 22.18 23.78
N ALA A 88 -20.21 22.55 22.49
CA ALA A 88 -19.40 23.68 22.00
C ALA A 88 -20.11 24.45 20.85
N PRO A 89 -21.14 25.25 21.14
CA PRO A 89 -22.03 25.83 20.12
C PRO A 89 -21.39 26.87 19.19
N GLY A 90 -20.24 27.42 19.57
CA GLY A 90 -19.49 28.40 18.77
C GLY A 90 -18.13 27.91 18.29
N ASN A 91 -17.83 26.61 18.44
CA ASN A 91 -16.56 26.06 17.96
C ASN A 91 -16.59 25.90 16.43
N ALA A 92 -15.59 26.47 15.75
CA ALA A 92 -15.54 26.52 14.29
C ALA A 92 -15.51 25.13 13.65
N GLU A 93 -14.77 24.16 14.20
CA GLU A 93 -14.66 22.81 13.63
C GLU A 93 -15.97 22.02 13.77
N VAL A 94 -16.68 22.16 14.89
CA VAL A 94 -17.98 21.53 15.11
C VAL A 94 -19.05 22.11 14.17
N LEU A 95 -19.04 23.43 13.98
CA LEU A 95 -19.93 24.11 13.02
C LEU A 95 -19.59 23.69 11.59
N TRP A 96 -18.30 23.61 11.25
CA TRP A 96 -17.83 23.17 9.94
C TRP A 96 -18.26 21.72 9.66
N LEU A 97 -18.03 20.78 10.57
CA LEU A 97 -18.51 19.39 10.42
C LEU A 97 -20.04 19.30 10.33
N SER A 98 -20.76 20.17 11.04
CA SER A 98 -22.22 20.28 10.89
C SER A 98 -22.60 20.70 9.47
N GLY A 99 -21.93 21.68 8.89
CA GLY A 99 -22.13 22.08 7.50
C GLY A 99 -21.83 20.94 6.52
N MET A 100 -20.75 20.18 6.72
CA MET A 100 -20.43 19.00 5.90
C MET A 100 -21.51 17.91 6.01
N TYR A 101 -22.06 17.69 7.21
CA TYR A 101 -23.17 16.78 7.42
C TYR A 101 -24.41 17.18 6.61
N TYR A 102 -24.81 18.45 6.65
CA TYR A 102 -25.96 18.95 5.86
C TYR A 102 -25.67 18.92 4.35
N SER A 103 -24.47 19.29 3.93
CA SER A 103 -24.03 19.21 2.53
C SER A 103 -24.18 17.79 1.99
N ARG A 104 -23.68 16.77 2.72
CA ARG A 104 -23.78 15.36 2.35
C ARG A 104 -25.22 14.83 2.32
N ARG A 105 -26.13 15.39 3.12
CA ARG A 105 -27.58 15.08 3.01
C ARG A 105 -28.28 15.82 1.86
N GLY A 106 -27.58 16.69 1.13
CA GLY A 106 -28.15 17.51 0.08
C GLY A 106 -28.88 18.77 0.57
N ASP A 107 -28.77 19.12 1.85
CA ASP A 107 -29.40 20.30 2.44
C ASP A 107 -28.46 21.51 2.33
N VAL A 108 -28.39 22.06 1.10
CA VAL A 108 -27.41 23.08 0.70
C VAL A 108 -27.51 24.34 1.54
N SER A 109 -28.73 24.84 1.77
CA SER A 109 -28.93 26.10 2.48
C SER A 109 -28.54 26.01 3.96
N GLU A 110 -28.79 24.87 4.63
CA GLU A 110 -28.29 24.65 5.98
C GLU A 110 -26.77 24.49 6.02
N ALA A 111 -26.18 23.83 5.01
CA ALA A 111 -24.73 23.71 4.90
C ALA A 111 -24.06 25.10 4.83
N ILE A 112 -24.54 25.97 3.95
CA ILE A 112 -24.06 27.35 3.80
C ILE A 112 -24.20 28.12 5.11
N ARG A 113 -25.33 27.99 5.82
CA ARG A 113 -25.54 28.66 7.11
C ARG A 113 -24.45 28.26 8.12
N TYR A 114 -24.20 26.97 8.30
CA TYR A 114 -23.16 26.48 9.21
C TYR A 114 -21.75 26.84 8.76
N PHE A 115 -21.45 26.82 7.46
CA PHE A 115 -20.15 27.24 6.93
C PHE A 115 -19.90 28.73 7.15
N ARG A 116 -20.91 29.60 7.03
CA ARG A 116 -20.80 31.02 7.41
C ARG A 116 -20.50 31.19 8.91
N GLU A 117 -21.26 30.51 9.77
CA GLU A 117 -21.04 30.56 11.22
C GLU A 117 -19.65 30.03 11.61
N ALA A 118 -19.18 28.97 10.95
CA ALA A 118 -17.84 28.44 11.14
C ALA A 118 -16.75 29.43 10.68
N ALA A 119 -16.95 30.11 9.54
CA ALA A 119 -16.02 31.11 9.02
C ALA A 119 -15.96 32.36 9.90
N GLU A 120 -17.09 32.75 10.50
CA GLU A 120 -17.12 33.82 11.51
C GLU A 120 -16.36 33.43 12.80
N ALA A 121 -16.44 32.14 13.19
CA ALA A 121 -15.78 31.63 14.39
C ALA A 121 -14.26 31.43 14.22
N SER A 122 -13.79 31.12 13.00
CA SER A 122 -12.37 30.99 12.65
C SER A 122 -12.09 31.62 11.27
N PRO A 123 -12.06 32.96 11.20
CA PRO A 123 -11.88 33.68 9.94
C PRO A 123 -10.50 33.45 9.30
N GLU A 124 -9.54 32.93 10.04
CA GLU A 124 -8.20 32.58 9.55
C GLU A 124 -8.11 31.19 8.90
N ASN A 125 -9.12 30.33 9.02
CA ASN A 125 -9.07 28.97 8.48
C ASN A 125 -9.54 28.95 7.01
N PRO A 126 -8.61 28.77 6.05
CA PRO A 126 -8.96 28.82 4.63
C PRO A 126 -9.86 27.66 4.19
N ARG A 127 -9.81 26.50 4.86
CA ARG A 127 -10.63 25.34 4.47
C ARG A 127 -12.13 25.56 4.69
N ILE A 128 -12.48 26.31 5.73
CA ILE A 128 -13.87 26.67 6.01
C ILE A 128 -14.39 27.64 4.94
N TRP A 129 -13.59 28.66 4.58
CA TRP A 129 -13.93 29.59 3.50
C TRP A 129 -14.09 28.90 2.16
N PHE A 130 -13.20 27.96 1.83
CA PHE A 130 -13.31 27.18 0.60
C PHE A 130 -14.56 26.27 0.61
N SER A 131 -14.90 25.66 1.74
CA SER A 131 -16.15 24.89 1.88
C SER A 131 -17.38 25.77 1.63
N LEU A 132 -17.39 26.99 2.19
CA LEU A 132 -18.44 27.97 1.90
C LEU A 132 -18.49 28.34 0.42
N PHE A 133 -17.34 28.63 -0.20
CA PHE A 133 -17.23 28.93 -1.63
C PHE A 133 -17.84 27.83 -2.50
N THR A 134 -17.47 26.57 -2.27
CA THR A 134 -18.00 25.43 -3.06
C THR A 134 -19.51 25.25 -2.92
N GLU A 135 -20.08 25.45 -1.71
CA GLU A 135 -21.52 25.34 -1.51
C GLU A 135 -22.30 26.53 -2.07
N LEU A 136 -21.75 27.75 -2.01
CA LEU A 136 -22.36 28.93 -2.62
C LEU A 136 -22.48 28.75 -4.14
N GLU A 137 -21.45 28.19 -4.77
CA GLU A 137 -21.50 27.82 -6.19
C GLU A 137 -22.51 26.71 -6.46
N ARG A 138 -22.61 25.71 -5.58
CA ARG A 138 -23.54 24.59 -5.72
C ARG A 138 -25.01 25.01 -5.56
N GLU A 139 -25.30 25.99 -4.69
CA GLU A 139 -26.65 26.50 -4.47
C GLU A 139 -27.16 27.29 -5.67
N ASP A 140 -26.45 28.36 -6.04
CA ASP A 140 -26.75 29.24 -7.18
C ASP A 140 -25.57 30.19 -7.40
N ASP A 141 -24.69 29.85 -8.34
CA ASP A 141 -23.48 30.61 -8.64
C ASP A 141 -23.75 32.06 -9.11
N ALA A 142 -24.83 32.27 -9.85
CA ALA A 142 -25.22 33.57 -10.38
C ALA A 142 -25.81 34.47 -9.28
N ALA A 143 -26.65 33.91 -8.40
CA ALA A 143 -27.22 34.66 -7.29
C ALA A 143 -26.18 35.00 -6.21
N ASN A 144 -25.23 34.09 -5.98
CA ASN A 144 -24.19 34.23 -4.96
C ASN A 144 -22.89 34.88 -5.47
N ALA A 145 -22.84 35.33 -6.73
CA ALA A 145 -21.62 35.80 -7.40
C ALA A 145 -20.82 36.85 -6.61
N ALA A 146 -21.49 37.80 -5.95
CA ALA A 146 -20.82 38.84 -5.16
C ALA A 146 -20.16 38.28 -3.89
N GLU A 147 -20.84 37.37 -3.20
CA GLU A 147 -20.32 36.72 -1.99
C GLU A 147 -19.19 35.75 -2.34
N ILE A 148 -19.31 35.01 -3.45
CA ILE A 148 -18.25 34.15 -3.99
C ILE A 148 -16.94 34.94 -4.19
N VAL A 149 -17.03 36.15 -4.78
CA VAL A 149 -15.85 37.02 -4.97
C VAL A 149 -15.27 37.47 -3.62
N GLU A 150 -16.11 37.85 -2.65
CA GLU A 150 -15.66 38.25 -1.31
C GLU A 150 -14.94 37.10 -0.56
N VAL A 151 -15.45 35.88 -0.68
CA VAL A 151 -14.82 34.68 -0.12
C VAL A 151 -13.47 34.40 -0.78
N LEU A 152 -13.38 34.50 -2.10
CA LEU A 152 -12.11 34.32 -2.82
C LEU A 152 -11.09 35.41 -2.49
N ASP A 153 -11.50 36.66 -2.34
CA ASP A 153 -10.62 37.75 -1.90
C ASP A 153 -10.09 37.52 -0.49
N THR A 154 -10.92 36.95 0.40
CA THR A 154 -10.48 36.52 1.73
C THR A 154 -9.43 35.40 1.61
N LEU A 155 -9.67 34.39 0.78
CA LEU A 155 -8.73 33.30 0.54
C LEU A 155 -7.39 33.81 -0.03
N LYS A 156 -7.38 34.78 -0.96
CA LYS A 156 -6.15 35.39 -1.48
C LYS A 156 -5.32 36.07 -0.39
N VAL A 157 -5.98 36.67 0.61
CA VAL A 157 -5.30 37.29 1.75
C VAL A 157 -4.72 36.24 2.70
N LEU A 158 -5.48 35.17 2.98
CA LEU A 158 -5.04 34.08 3.86
C LEU A 158 -3.95 33.22 3.22
N GLN A 159 -4.02 33.03 1.90
CA GLN A 159 -3.20 32.09 1.13
C GLN A 159 -2.60 32.77 -0.12
N PRO A 160 -1.78 33.84 0.03
CA PRO A 160 -1.32 34.67 -1.09
C PRO A 160 -0.35 33.96 -2.05
N ARG A 161 0.24 32.83 -1.61
CA ARG A 161 1.16 32.01 -2.39
C ARG A 161 0.57 30.66 -2.83
N ASN A 162 -0.74 30.50 -2.73
CA ASN A 162 -1.44 29.26 -3.04
C ASN A 162 -1.96 29.28 -4.49
N GLN A 163 -1.42 28.42 -5.34
CA GLN A 163 -1.76 28.32 -6.75
C GLN A 163 -3.25 27.99 -6.96
N ALA A 164 -3.83 27.10 -6.15
CA ALA A 164 -5.22 26.70 -6.28
C ALA A 164 -6.21 27.86 -6.02
N VAL A 165 -5.95 28.70 -5.01
CA VAL A 165 -6.77 29.91 -4.74
C VAL A 165 -6.75 30.89 -5.92
N TRP A 166 -5.57 31.14 -6.49
CA TRP A 166 -5.44 32.03 -7.63
C TRP A 166 -6.04 31.43 -8.91
N TYR A 167 -5.96 30.12 -9.08
CA TYR A 167 -6.64 29.40 -10.15
C TYR A 167 -8.18 29.56 -10.05
N GLU A 168 -8.78 29.28 -8.90
CA GLU A 168 -10.23 29.45 -8.72
C GLU A 168 -10.65 30.91 -8.92
N SER A 169 -9.82 31.86 -8.48
CA SER A 169 -10.04 33.28 -8.72
C SER A 169 -10.06 33.64 -10.21
N ALA A 170 -9.14 33.08 -11.00
CA ALA A 170 -9.13 33.25 -12.46
C ALA A 170 -10.40 32.62 -13.09
N ARG A 171 -10.79 31.41 -12.68
CA ARG A 171 -12.03 30.75 -13.16
C ARG A 171 -13.26 31.61 -12.91
N ILE A 172 -13.42 32.13 -11.69
CA ILE A 172 -14.57 32.96 -11.33
C ILE A 172 -14.53 34.31 -12.06
N ALA A 173 -13.37 34.96 -12.14
CA ALA A 173 -13.22 36.23 -12.84
C ALA A 173 -13.55 36.07 -14.33
N ASN A 174 -13.10 34.98 -14.97
CA ASN A 174 -13.42 34.68 -16.35
C ASN A 174 -14.94 34.47 -16.56
N ARG A 175 -15.58 33.63 -15.73
CA ARG A 175 -17.03 33.37 -15.78
C ARG A 175 -17.84 34.66 -15.64
N ASN A 176 -17.44 35.53 -14.70
CA ASN A 176 -18.13 36.78 -14.40
C ASN A 176 -17.71 37.95 -15.31
N ARG A 177 -16.81 37.70 -16.27
CA ARG A 177 -16.27 38.69 -17.22
C ARG A 177 -15.58 39.89 -16.54
N MET A 178 -14.86 39.61 -15.47
CA MET A 178 -14.11 40.57 -14.64
C MET A 178 -12.65 40.65 -15.12
N GLN A 179 -12.39 41.46 -16.15
CA GLN A 179 -11.09 41.50 -16.83
C GLN A 179 -9.90 41.85 -15.92
N PRO A 180 -9.95 42.91 -15.09
CA PRO A 180 -8.81 43.26 -14.23
C PRO A 180 -8.44 42.16 -13.24
N GLU A 181 -9.44 41.53 -12.63
CA GLU A 181 -9.28 40.47 -11.65
C GLU A 181 -8.76 39.17 -12.29
N LEU A 182 -9.17 38.89 -13.53
CA LEU A 182 -8.65 37.78 -14.32
C LEU A 182 -7.16 37.97 -14.64
N GLU A 183 -6.79 39.15 -15.13
CA GLU A 183 -5.38 39.47 -15.43
C GLU A 183 -4.50 39.41 -14.16
N GLU A 184 -5.00 39.92 -13.03
CA GLU A 184 -4.31 39.84 -11.74
C GLU A 184 -4.04 38.38 -11.35
N ALA A 185 -5.08 37.55 -11.38
CA ALA A 185 -4.98 36.15 -10.98
C ALA A 185 -4.00 35.35 -11.87
N LEU A 186 -4.08 35.53 -13.20
CA LEU A 186 -3.17 34.86 -14.13
C LEU A 186 -1.72 35.34 -13.98
N ARG A 187 -1.47 36.65 -13.79
CA ARG A 187 -0.12 37.15 -13.53
C ARG A 187 0.43 36.58 -12.22
N LYS A 188 -0.42 36.43 -11.20
CA LYS A 188 -0.01 35.88 -9.91
C LYS A 188 0.34 34.39 -10.00
N LEU A 189 -0.40 33.62 -10.77
CA LEU A 189 -0.03 32.23 -11.10
C LEU A 189 1.34 32.18 -11.77
N GLY A 190 1.64 33.10 -12.69
CA GLY A 190 2.95 33.19 -13.34
C GLY A 190 4.11 33.54 -12.39
N GLU A 191 3.85 34.24 -11.28
CA GLU A 191 4.84 34.44 -10.21
C GLU A 191 5.07 33.18 -9.35
N LEU A 192 4.08 32.27 -9.32
CA LEU A 192 4.07 31.07 -8.48
C LEU A 192 4.41 29.78 -9.25
N GLN A 193 4.69 29.85 -10.55
CA GLN A 193 4.90 28.70 -11.47
C GLN A 193 6.12 27.79 -11.18
N GLN A 194 6.73 27.87 -9.99
CA GLN A 194 7.86 27.03 -9.64
C GLN A 194 7.44 25.54 -9.69
N GLY A 195 8.16 24.74 -10.46
CA GLY A 195 7.89 23.31 -10.64
C GLY A 195 6.94 22.97 -11.80
N TRP A 196 6.46 23.98 -12.54
CA TRP A 196 5.68 23.76 -13.76
C TRP A 196 6.58 23.32 -14.92
N ASP A 197 6.03 22.51 -15.83
CA ASP A 197 6.70 22.15 -17.08
C ASP A 197 6.54 23.26 -18.15
N GLU A 198 7.21 23.08 -19.29
CA GLU A 198 7.20 24.06 -20.39
C GLU A 198 5.78 24.28 -20.93
N ASP A 199 4.98 23.21 -21.06
CA ASP A 199 3.62 23.24 -21.59
C ASP A 199 2.69 24.07 -20.67
N ALA A 200 2.76 23.87 -19.35
CA ALA A 200 1.99 24.66 -18.39
C ALA A 200 2.35 26.15 -18.44
N THR A 201 3.64 26.47 -18.60
CA THR A 201 4.09 27.86 -18.77
C THR A 201 3.56 28.46 -20.07
N GLU A 202 3.66 27.75 -21.20
CA GLU A 202 3.12 28.21 -22.49
C GLU A 202 1.59 28.40 -22.46
N GLN A 203 0.88 27.48 -21.81
CA GLN A 203 -0.56 27.54 -21.60
C GLN A 203 -0.97 28.79 -20.81
N LEU A 204 -0.23 29.14 -19.75
CA LEU A 204 -0.47 30.37 -18.99
C LEU A 204 -0.19 31.64 -19.82
N GLU A 205 0.85 31.65 -20.65
CA GLU A 205 1.15 32.77 -21.54
C GLU A 205 0.01 33.01 -22.55
N MET A 206 -0.56 31.93 -23.09
CA MET A 206 -1.74 31.99 -23.96
C MET A 206 -2.95 32.59 -23.22
N LEU A 207 -3.23 32.12 -22.01
CA LEU A 207 -4.32 32.63 -21.17
C LEU A 207 -4.17 34.13 -20.87
N LEU A 208 -2.95 34.60 -20.59
CA LEU A 208 -2.66 36.02 -20.38
C LEU A 208 -2.94 36.85 -21.63
N MET A 209 -2.59 36.36 -22.82
CA MET A 209 -2.88 37.03 -24.09
C MET A 209 -4.39 37.17 -24.32
N PHE A 210 -5.15 36.09 -24.14
CA PHE A 210 -6.62 36.14 -24.29
C PHE A 210 -7.28 37.05 -23.25
N ALA A 211 -6.77 37.08 -22.02
CA ALA A 211 -7.26 37.97 -20.97
C ALA A 211 -7.04 39.46 -21.34
N GLU A 212 -5.89 39.82 -21.91
CA GLU A 212 -5.60 41.18 -22.39
C GLU A 212 -6.51 41.59 -23.57
N GLU A 213 -6.87 40.64 -24.44
CA GLU A 213 -7.79 40.87 -25.56
C GLU A 213 -9.28 40.88 -25.17
N GLY A 214 -9.61 40.36 -23.98
CA GLY A 214 -10.98 40.27 -23.46
C GLY A 214 -11.79 39.11 -24.05
N ASP A 215 -11.14 38.04 -24.50
CA ASP A 215 -11.78 36.85 -25.08
C ASP A 215 -12.12 35.77 -24.03
N PHE A 216 -13.13 36.06 -23.22
CA PHE A 216 -13.54 35.17 -22.10
C PHE A 216 -14.04 33.78 -22.53
N SER A 217 -14.48 33.64 -23.79
CA SER A 217 -14.98 32.36 -24.33
C SER A 217 -13.87 31.34 -24.45
N GLU A 218 -12.77 31.74 -25.07
CA GLU A 218 -11.60 30.87 -25.31
C GLU A 218 -10.95 30.48 -23.96
N ILE A 219 -10.88 31.41 -23.00
CA ILE A 219 -10.24 31.19 -21.69
C ILE A 219 -10.87 30.06 -20.86
N THR A 220 -12.18 29.83 -20.99
CA THR A 220 -12.87 28.87 -20.10
C THR A 220 -12.31 27.45 -20.23
N PHE A 221 -12.10 27.01 -21.46
CA PHE A 221 -11.60 25.67 -21.77
C PHE A 221 -10.10 25.59 -21.49
N GLU A 222 -9.35 26.63 -21.88
CA GLU A 222 -7.91 26.72 -21.69
C GLU A 222 -7.48 26.76 -20.21
N LEU A 223 -8.32 27.29 -19.31
CA LEU A 223 -8.07 27.21 -17.87
C LEU A 223 -8.08 25.76 -17.37
N VAL A 224 -8.99 24.93 -17.89
CA VAL A 224 -9.05 23.53 -17.47
C VAL A 224 -7.81 22.76 -17.92
N PHE A 225 -7.26 23.04 -19.11
CA PHE A 225 -5.99 22.46 -19.50
C PHE A 225 -4.82 22.93 -18.64
N LEU A 226 -4.76 24.22 -18.30
CA LEU A 226 -3.76 24.68 -17.34
C LEU A 226 -3.87 23.92 -16.03
N ARG A 227 -5.10 23.73 -15.50
CA ARG A 227 -5.34 22.92 -14.31
C ARG A 227 -4.82 21.50 -14.47
N ASN A 228 -5.08 20.89 -15.63
CA ASN A 228 -4.66 19.53 -15.93
C ASN A 228 -3.15 19.33 -15.92
N MET A 229 -2.40 20.36 -16.29
CA MET A 229 -0.94 20.34 -16.32
C MET A 229 -0.31 20.62 -14.94
N ILE A 230 -0.94 21.46 -14.11
CA ILE A 230 -0.36 21.89 -12.82
C ILE A 230 -0.82 21.05 -11.63
N GLU A 231 -2.01 20.45 -11.68
CA GLU A 231 -2.55 19.62 -10.60
C GLU A 231 -1.64 18.45 -10.23
N PRO A 232 -0.97 17.73 -11.16
CA PRO A 232 -0.02 16.67 -10.78
C PRO A 232 1.21 17.15 -10.02
N THR A 233 1.48 18.46 -9.98
CA THR A 233 2.68 18.97 -9.31
C THR A 233 2.54 18.89 -7.78
N PRO A 234 3.59 18.48 -7.04
CA PRO A 234 3.54 18.41 -5.59
C PRO A 234 3.18 19.74 -4.91
N VAL A 235 3.60 20.88 -5.50
CA VAL A 235 3.27 22.22 -5.01
C VAL A 235 1.76 22.48 -5.07
N PHE A 236 1.13 22.13 -6.18
CA PHE A 236 -0.29 22.36 -6.37
C PHE A 236 -1.14 21.43 -5.49
N GLN A 237 -0.75 20.16 -5.35
CA GLN A 237 -1.43 19.22 -4.44
C GLN A 237 -1.36 19.70 -2.97
N ASP A 238 -0.20 20.14 -2.50
CA ASP A 238 -0.07 20.74 -1.16
C ASP A 238 -0.94 22.00 -1.02
N ASP A 239 -0.97 22.87 -2.04
CA ASP A 239 -1.83 24.06 -2.06
C ASP A 239 -3.33 23.71 -2.02
N VAL A 240 -3.76 22.66 -2.72
CA VAL A 240 -5.14 22.14 -2.65
C VAL A 240 -5.46 21.65 -1.25
N LEU A 241 -4.59 20.83 -0.64
CA LEU A 241 -4.81 20.29 0.71
C LEU A 241 -4.88 21.38 1.78
N ARG A 242 -4.27 22.55 1.57
CA ARG A 242 -4.38 23.70 2.49
C ARG A 242 -5.74 24.38 2.46
N ILE A 243 -6.54 24.19 1.40
CA ILE A 243 -7.85 24.84 1.25
C ILE A 243 -9.02 23.86 1.17
N GLN A 244 -8.81 22.58 0.89
CA GLN A 244 -9.87 21.58 0.90
C GLN A 244 -9.36 20.19 1.28
N PHE A 245 -10.28 19.31 1.67
CA PHE A 245 -9.97 17.88 1.86
C PHE A 245 -10.08 17.11 0.53
N PRO A 246 -9.44 15.94 0.42
CA PRO A 246 -9.63 15.04 -0.72
C PRO A 246 -11.13 14.75 -0.95
N PRO A 247 -11.61 14.66 -2.20
CA PRO A 247 -13.02 14.40 -2.51
C PRO A 247 -13.57 13.07 -1.94
N THR A 248 -12.68 12.11 -1.71
CA THR A 248 -12.96 10.79 -1.13
C THR A 248 -13.17 10.85 0.38
N GLU A 249 -12.82 11.96 1.05
CA GLU A 249 -12.93 12.08 2.50
C GLU A 249 -14.36 12.47 2.93
N VAL A 250 -14.97 11.67 3.80
CA VAL A 250 -16.30 11.93 4.37
C VAL A 250 -16.13 12.58 5.75
N GLY A 251 -16.05 13.92 5.76
CA GLY A 251 -15.76 14.71 6.96
C GLY A 251 -14.35 14.46 7.50
N PHE A 252 -13.84 15.38 8.32
CA PHE A 252 -12.55 15.22 8.98
C PHE A 252 -12.74 14.83 10.44
N LEU A 253 -11.76 14.13 11.02
CA LEU A 253 -11.75 13.91 12.46
C LEU A 253 -11.07 15.12 13.14
N ILE A 254 -11.70 15.68 14.16
CA ILE A 254 -11.09 16.68 15.03
C ILE A 254 -10.00 15.97 15.84
N THR A 255 -8.75 16.39 15.65
CA THR A 255 -7.57 15.74 16.26
C THR A 255 -7.14 16.36 17.59
N GLU A 256 -7.78 17.45 18.01
CA GLU A 256 -7.51 18.15 19.26
C GLU A 256 -8.73 18.14 20.18
N PHE A 257 -8.49 18.18 21.48
CA PHE A 257 -9.56 18.42 22.44
C PHE A 257 -10.07 19.86 22.38
N ILE A 258 -11.40 19.99 22.45
CA ILE A 258 -12.09 21.28 22.50
C ILE A 258 -12.26 21.75 23.95
N TRP A 259 -12.54 20.84 24.89
CA TRP A 259 -12.80 21.17 26.29
C TRP A 259 -11.73 20.63 27.24
N LEU A 260 -11.27 19.39 27.03
CA LEU A 260 -10.15 18.82 27.76
C LEU A 260 -8.85 19.60 27.45
N PRO A 261 -7.88 19.62 28.38
CA PRO A 261 -6.58 20.25 28.13
C PRO A 261 -5.94 19.68 26.86
N ARG A 262 -5.54 20.55 25.93
CA ARG A 262 -4.88 20.12 24.69
C ARG A 262 -3.60 19.36 25.01
N PRO A 263 -3.43 18.16 24.47
CA PRO A 263 -2.20 17.42 24.64
C PRO A 263 -1.12 17.93 23.67
N GLU A 264 0.13 18.01 24.12
CA GLU A 264 1.29 18.33 23.27
C GLU A 264 2.10 17.04 23.03
N PHE A 265 2.60 16.81 21.80
CA PHE A 265 3.56 15.72 21.55
C PHE A 265 4.67 15.82 22.59
N ARG A 266 4.91 14.73 23.30
CA ARG A 266 5.84 14.73 24.43
C ARG A 266 6.56 13.40 24.50
N VAL A 267 7.81 13.41 24.08
CA VAL A 267 8.81 12.44 24.53
C VAL A 267 9.21 12.79 25.96
N ALA A 268 9.79 11.83 26.67
CA ALA A 268 10.31 12.09 28.00
C ALA A 268 11.63 12.89 27.91
N ASP A 269 12.00 13.62 28.98
CA ASP A 269 13.26 14.37 28.99
C ASP A 269 14.45 13.41 28.79
N PRO A 270 15.50 13.77 28.03
CA PRO A 270 16.67 12.92 27.86
C PRO A 270 17.32 12.57 29.21
N ASP A 271 17.76 11.33 29.36
CA ASP A 271 18.50 10.82 30.49
C ASP A 271 20.00 11.14 30.37
N MET A 272 20.33 12.40 30.66
CA MET A 272 21.72 12.85 30.76
C MET A 272 22.55 12.12 31.84
N GLY A 273 21.88 11.31 32.68
CA GLY A 273 22.47 10.46 33.70
C GLY A 273 22.96 9.10 33.19
N VAL A 274 22.60 8.68 31.96
CA VAL A 274 23.03 7.38 31.38
C VAL A 274 24.53 7.19 31.50
N ARG A 275 24.93 6.00 31.92
CA ARG A 275 26.33 5.56 31.99
C ARG A 275 26.48 4.21 31.32
N PHE A 276 27.67 3.96 30.82
CA PHE A 276 28.03 2.71 30.17
C PHE A 276 29.14 2.02 30.95
N HIS A 277 28.91 0.77 31.33
CA HIS A 277 29.86 -0.03 32.10
C HIS A 277 30.55 -1.05 31.19
N PRO A 278 31.86 -0.93 30.94
CA PRO A 278 32.56 -1.86 30.07
C PRO A 278 32.68 -3.24 30.73
N GLN A 279 32.41 -4.28 29.95
CA GLN A 279 32.73 -5.66 30.25
C GLN A 279 33.48 -6.27 29.05
N THR A 280 34.29 -7.29 29.34
CA THR A 280 34.98 -8.06 28.29
C THR A 280 34.12 -9.29 28.00
N PRO A 281 33.79 -9.56 26.72
CA PRO A 281 33.09 -10.79 26.34
C PRO A 281 33.83 -12.04 26.84
N GLU A 282 33.10 -13.05 27.33
CA GLU A 282 33.70 -14.22 28.00
C GLU A 282 34.68 -15.00 27.10
N ASP A 283 34.43 -15.02 25.78
CA ASP A 283 35.14 -15.88 24.83
C ASP A 283 36.31 -15.20 24.12
N PHE A 284 36.49 -13.87 24.25
CA PHE A 284 37.46 -13.19 23.39
C PHE A 284 38.01 -11.85 23.90
N ALA A 285 39.29 -11.57 23.57
CA ALA A 285 40.02 -10.41 24.08
C ALA A 285 40.43 -9.36 23.03
N GLN A 286 40.59 -9.70 21.73
CA GLN A 286 41.09 -8.76 20.70
C GLN A 286 40.56 -9.03 19.30
N ALA A 287 39.63 -8.23 18.78
CA ALA A 287 39.00 -8.48 17.48
C ALA A 287 39.27 -7.40 16.43
N SER A 288 39.23 -7.82 15.16
CA SER A 288 39.22 -6.92 14.01
C SER A 288 37.84 -6.30 13.80
N LEU A 289 36.77 -7.00 14.22
CA LEU A 289 35.39 -6.53 14.23
C LEU A 289 34.62 -7.25 15.35
N LEU A 290 33.76 -6.52 16.06
CA LEU A 290 32.63 -7.06 16.81
C LEU A 290 31.34 -6.60 16.14
N LYS A 291 30.33 -7.44 16.07
CA LYS A 291 29.02 -7.07 15.51
C LYS A 291 27.92 -7.81 16.27
N GLY A 292 26.79 -7.15 16.50
CA GLY A 292 25.56 -7.85 16.88
C GLY A 292 25.01 -8.64 15.68
N ALA A 293 24.50 -9.84 15.94
CA ALA A 293 23.85 -10.67 14.92
C ALA A 293 22.61 -11.38 15.47
N THR A 294 21.56 -11.48 14.66
CA THR A 294 20.31 -12.20 14.94
C THR A 294 20.18 -13.36 13.96
N LEU A 295 20.62 -14.56 14.37
CA LEU A 295 20.58 -15.75 13.49
C LEU A 295 19.22 -16.46 13.47
N LEU A 296 18.49 -16.34 14.57
CA LEU A 296 17.22 -17.00 14.80
C LEU A 296 16.31 -15.99 15.46
N GLU A 297 15.14 -15.78 14.86
CA GLU A 297 14.19 -14.77 15.33
C GLU A 297 13.69 -15.02 16.76
N GLU A 298 13.69 -16.26 17.26
CA GLU A 298 13.25 -16.55 18.63
C GLU A 298 14.25 -16.12 19.70
N PHE A 299 15.52 -15.87 19.34
CA PHE A 299 16.58 -15.46 20.27
C PHE A 299 16.91 -13.97 20.12
N PRO A 300 17.36 -13.30 21.21
CA PRO A 300 17.88 -11.94 21.10
C PRO A 300 19.16 -11.91 20.25
N PRO A 301 19.56 -10.73 19.74
CA PRO A 301 20.83 -10.59 19.05
C PRO A 301 21.98 -10.93 20.01
N PHE A 302 23.09 -11.41 19.47
CA PHE A 302 24.29 -11.74 20.25
C PHE A 302 25.57 -11.27 19.54
N THR A 303 26.67 -11.16 20.28
CA THR A 303 27.93 -10.66 19.73
C THR A 303 28.66 -11.75 18.96
N VAL A 304 28.96 -11.47 17.69
CA VAL A 304 29.90 -12.22 16.87
C VAL A 304 31.17 -11.40 16.65
N HIS A 305 32.29 -12.06 16.34
CA HIS A 305 33.55 -11.36 16.15
C HIS A 305 34.41 -11.95 15.03
N ILE A 306 35.17 -11.09 14.35
CA ILE A 306 36.17 -11.51 13.36
C ILE A 306 37.55 -11.40 13.97
N ALA A 307 38.26 -12.53 14.03
CA ALA A 307 39.64 -12.59 14.48
C ALA A 307 40.37 -13.83 13.94
N ASP A 308 41.70 -13.76 13.86
CA ASP A 308 42.54 -14.86 13.39
C ASP A 308 42.07 -15.46 12.05
N GLY A 309 41.58 -14.61 11.14
CA GLY A 309 41.05 -15.02 9.83
C GLY A 309 39.71 -15.76 9.86
N HIS A 310 38.95 -15.71 10.95
CA HIS A 310 37.66 -16.37 11.10
C HIS A 310 36.61 -15.41 11.66
N LEU A 311 35.37 -15.53 11.19
CA LEU A 311 34.19 -15.12 11.95
C LEU A 311 33.93 -16.21 13.01
N ILE A 312 33.78 -15.79 14.26
CA ILE A 312 33.62 -16.65 15.41
C ILE A 312 32.27 -16.30 16.04
N LEU A 313 31.38 -17.30 16.08
CA LEU A 313 30.05 -17.17 16.68
C LEU A 313 30.09 -17.64 18.14
N ASP A 314 30.82 -18.73 18.38
CA ASP A 314 31.01 -19.35 19.69
C ASP A 314 32.30 -20.19 19.69
N ALA A 315 32.54 -20.93 20.78
CA ALA A 315 33.74 -21.78 20.93
C ALA A 315 33.85 -22.92 19.90
N GLU A 316 32.74 -23.39 19.35
CA GLU A 316 32.64 -24.53 18.42
C GLU A 316 32.49 -24.05 16.96
N THR A 317 31.88 -22.89 16.72
CA THR A 317 31.50 -22.38 15.41
C THR A 317 32.44 -21.26 14.94
N ARG A 318 33.34 -21.62 14.00
CA ARG A 318 34.34 -20.71 13.42
C ARG A 318 34.32 -20.81 11.89
N LEU A 319 33.93 -19.73 11.23
CA LEU A 319 33.76 -19.66 9.77
C LEU A 319 34.93 -18.89 9.15
N PRO A 320 35.63 -19.43 8.14
CA PRO A 320 36.70 -18.70 7.46
C PRO A 320 36.25 -17.34 6.90
N TYR A 321 36.93 -16.27 7.30
CA TYR A 321 36.71 -14.93 6.75
C TYR A 321 37.52 -14.75 5.45
N PRO A 322 36.91 -14.30 4.34
CA PRO A 322 37.61 -14.12 3.06
C PRO A 322 38.40 -12.80 3.00
N GLY A 323 39.35 -12.60 3.92
CA GLY A 323 40.19 -11.41 3.91
C GLY A 323 41.20 -11.35 5.06
N GLN A 324 41.98 -10.28 5.06
CA GLN A 324 42.96 -10.01 6.12
C GLN A 324 42.29 -9.48 7.39
N THR A 325 42.86 -9.80 8.56
CA THR A 325 42.32 -9.48 9.91
C THR A 325 43.35 -8.76 10.80
N ASP A 326 44.39 -8.19 10.18
CA ASP A 326 45.46 -7.44 10.84
C ASP A 326 45.12 -5.95 11.08
N ALA A 327 43.93 -5.50 10.65
CA ALA A 327 43.39 -4.18 10.89
C ALA A 327 41.92 -4.26 11.30
N LEU A 328 41.39 -3.14 11.81
CA LEU A 328 39.96 -2.97 12.09
C LEU A 328 39.14 -3.06 10.80
N LEU A 329 38.04 -3.81 10.83
CA LEU A 329 37.16 -4.07 9.69
C LEU A 329 35.83 -3.36 9.89
N HIS A 330 35.33 -2.71 8.84
CA HIS A 330 34.02 -2.06 8.85
C HIS A 330 32.90 -3.10 9.06
N PRO A 331 31.81 -2.81 9.80
CA PRO A 331 30.72 -3.77 10.04
C PRO A 331 30.07 -4.34 8.78
N ALA A 332 30.10 -3.60 7.67
CA ALA A 332 29.55 -4.01 6.37
C ALA A 332 30.24 -5.22 5.72
N VAL A 333 31.36 -5.72 6.25
CA VAL A 333 31.98 -6.96 5.75
C VAL A 333 31.14 -8.22 6.04
N MET A 334 30.10 -8.10 6.87
CA MET A 334 29.18 -9.18 7.24
C MET A 334 27.71 -8.74 7.16
N ALA A 335 26.88 -9.55 6.51
CA ALA A 335 25.43 -9.42 6.50
C ALA A 335 24.73 -10.70 6.96
N GLU A 336 23.61 -10.54 7.64
CA GLU A 336 22.63 -11.60 7.93
C GLU A 336 21.57 -11.60 6.83
N ILE A 337 21.20 -12.78 6.34
CA ILE A 337 20.22 -12.93 5.28
C ILE A 337 19.57 -14.31 5.38
N ASP A 338 18.25 -14.41 5.42
CA ASP A 338 17.57 -15.68 5.20
C ASP A 338 17.41 -15.88 3.68
N PHE A 339 18.43 -16.46 3.02
CA PHE A 339 18.44 -16.54 1.56
C PHE A 339 17.48 -17.62 1.03
N ASN A 340 17.07 -18.57 1.87
CA ASN A 340 16.30 -19.74 1.46
C ASN A 340 14.90 -19.83 2.09
N TYR A 341 14.46 -18.76 2.76
CA TYR A 341 13.11 -18.61 3.31
C TYR A 341 12.78 -19.66 4.38
N ASN A 342 13.75 -19.98 5.25
CA ASN A 342 13.58 -20.99 6.31
C ASN A 342 13.42 -20.39 7.72
N PHE A 343 13.29 -19.06 7.82
CA PHE A 343 13.22 -18.29 9.07
C PHE A 343 14.48 -18.38 9.92
N ARG A 344 15.63 -18.57 9.27
CA ARG A 344 16.95 -18.55 9.89
C ARG A 344 17.90 -17.74 9.03
N ASN A 345 18.59 -16.80 9.66
CA ASN A 345 19.56 -15.98 8.95
C ASN A 345 20.84 -16.80 8.68
N ASP A 346 21.18 -16.88 7.41
CA ASP A 346 22.46 -17.27 6.88
C ASP A 346 23.46 -16.10 7.00
N ILE A 347 24.75 -16.37 6.75
CA ILE A 347 25.81 -15.37 6.92
C ILE A 347 26.54 -15.13 5.60
N ALA A 348 26.44 -13.92 5.09
CA ALA A 348 27.20 -13.43 3.94
C ALA A 348 28.46 -12.67 4.44
N LEU A 349 29.64 -13.04 3.92
CA LEU A 349 30.91 -12.40 4.22
C LEU A 349 31.56 -11.86 2.95
N ALA A 350 32.03 -10.63 3.02
CA ALA A 350 32.75 -9.95 1.94
C ALA A 350 34.10 -9.40 2.46
N GLY A 351 35.17 -9.66 1.72
CA GLY A 351 36.50 -9.21 2.11
C GLY A 351 37.45 -9.07 0.93
N THR A 352 38.74 -8.85 1.21
CA THR A 352 39.76 -8.65 0.17
C THR A 352 40.03 -9.89 -0.67
N ASP A 353 39.70 -11.08 -0.17
CA ASP A 353 40.02 -12.35 -0.81
C ASP A 353 38.78 -13.06 -1.38
N GLY A 354 37.60 -12.42 -1.31
CA GLY A 354 36.39 -12.95 -1.91
C GLY A 354 35.08 -12.64 -1.20
N PHE A 355 34.04 -13.28 -1.70
CA PHE A 355 32.71 -13.36 -1.12
C PHE A 355 32.41 -14.81 -0.69
N ARG A 356 31.80 -14.98 0.47
CA ARG A 356 31.35 -16.28 0.99
C ARG A 356 29.92 -16.19 1.51
N LEU A 357 29.12 -17.25 1.32
CA LEU A 357 27.82 -17.41 1.95
C LEU A 357 27.79 -18.73 2.73
N TYR A 358 27.50 -18.64 4.03
CA TYR A 358 27.39 -19.76 4.94
C TYR A 358 25.92 -19.97 5.28
N ARG A 359 25.35 -21.10 4.84
CA ARG A 359 23.98 -21.47 5.15
C ARG A 359 23.88 -22.05 6.55
N GLN A 360 22.92 -21.60 7.34
CA GLN A 360 22.57 -22.22 8.61
C GLN A 360 21.69 -23.46 8.37
N GLU A 361 22.12 -24.60 8.90
CA GLU A 361 21.39 -25.87 8.83
C GLU A 361 20.42 -26.02 10.02
N ASP A 362 19.52 -27.02 9.98
CA ASP A 362 18.53 -27.27 11.04
C ASP A 362 19.16 -27.54 12.42
N ASP A 363 20.37 -28.09 12.45
CA ASP A 363 21.14 -28.35 13.67
C ASP A 363 21.95 -27.13 14.13
N ARG A 364 21.74 -25.97 13.50
CA ARG A 364 22.40 -24.67 13.73
C ARG A 364 23.88 -24.63 13.33
N SER A 365 24.39 -25.70 12.71
CA SER A 365 25.70 -25.66 12.07
C SER A 365 25.67 -24.83 10.77
N PHE A 366 26.85 -24.52 10.23
CA PHE A 366 26.98 -23.70 9.04
C PHE A 366 27.73 -24.44 7.92
N THR A 367 27.17 -24.38 6.71
CA THR A 367 27.77 -24.94 5.49
C THR A 367 28.19 -23.82 4.54
N ASP A 368 29.45 -23.80 4.11
CA ASP A 368 29.88 -22.93 3.01
C ASP A 368 29.25 -23.39 1.69
N ILE A 369 28.28 -22.63 1.20
CA ILE A 369 27.56 -22.91 -0.05
C ILE A 369 28.05 -22.03 -1.20
N SER A 370 29.13 -21.27 -1.01
CA SER A 370 29.62 -20.29 -2.00
C SER A 370 29.87 -20.91 -3.37
N ALA A 371 30.26 -22.19 -3.43
CA ALA A 371 30.52 -22.89 -4.68
C ALA A 371 29.25 -23.28 -5.47
N THR A 372 28.09 -23.31 -4.82
CA THR A 372 26.81 -23.75 -5.42
C THR A 372 25.89 -22.60 -5.82
N LEU A 373 26.25 -21.34 -5.50
CA LEU A 373 25.45 -20.14 -5.77
C LEU A 373 25.27 -19.75 -7.24
N GLY A 374 25.77 -20.54 -8.20
CA GLY A 374 25.79 -20.16 -9.62
C GLY A 374 26.77 -19.03 -9.97
N LEU A 375 27.51 -18.49 -8.99
CA LEU A 375 28.39 -17.33 -9.20
C LEU A 375 29.73 -17.69 -9.88
N PRO A 376 30.19 -16.88 -10.85
CA PRO A 376 31.52 -17.04 -11.46
C PRO A 376 32.64 -17.00 -10.42
N ALA A 377 33.68 -17.83 -10.61
CA ALA A 377 34.83 -17.86 -9.71
C ALA A 377 35.56 -16.51 -9.62
N ALA A 378 35.49 -15.67 -10.65
CA ALA A 378 36.06 -14.32 -10.63
C ALA A 378 35.37 -13.43 -9.59
N LEU A 379 34.04 -13.51 -9.49
CA LEU A 379 33.25 -12.75 -8.51
C LEU A 379 33.52 -13.29 -7.10
N ARG A 380 33.48 -14.61 -6.91
CA ARG A 380 33.70 -15.23 -5.58
C ARG A 380 35.08 -14.97 -4.99
N ASN A 381 36.07 -14.58 -5.79
CA ASN A 381 37.45 -14.32 -5.36
C ASN A 381 37.90 -12.87 -5.64
N ASP A 382 36.98 -11.96 -5.97
CA ASP A 382 37.27 -10.54 -6.10
C ASP A 382 37.42 -9.87 -4.71
N SER A 383 37.89 -8.63 -4.67
CA SER A 383 38.00 -7.86 -3.44
C SER A 383 36.79 -6.96 -3.23
N TYR A 384 36.20 -7.02 -2.03
CA TYR A 384 35.01 -6.25 -1.67
C TYR A 384 35.23 -5.35 -0.46
N PHE A 385 34.46 -4.26 -0.38
CA PHE A 385 34.36 -3.40 0.80
C PHE A 385 33.26 -3.87 1.77
N GLY A 386 32.16 -4.42 1.25
CA GLY A 386 31.05 -4.88 2.06
C GLY A 386 29.94 -5.56 1.25
N VAL A 387 28.94 -6.03 1.99
CA VAL A 387 27.73 -6.70 1.52
C VAL A 387 26.53 -6.23 2.35
N TRP A 388 25.39 -5.95 1.71
CA TRP A 388 24.16 -5.51 2.37
C TRP A 388 22.94 -6.28 1.83
N PRO A 389 22.04 -6.78 2.68
CA PRO A 389 20.79 -7.40 2.24
C PRO A 389 19.77 -6.32 1.87
N ALA A 390 19.05 -6.53 0.79
CA ALA A 390 17.95 -5.68 0.34
C ALA A 390 17.07 -6.49 -0.62
N ASP A 391 15.78 -6.21 -0.68
CA ASP A 391 14.93 -6.67 -1.78
C ASP A 391 15.06 -5.62 -2.90
N VAL A 392 15.92 -5.87 -3.90
CA VAL A 392 16.33 -4.85 -4.88
C VAL A 392 15.37 -4.80 -6.06
N ASP A 393 14.82 -5.95 -6.46
CA ASP A 393 13.85 -6.06 -7.54
C ASP A 393 12.39 -6.19 -7.07
N LEU A 394 12.15 -6.11 -5.76
CA LEU A 394 10.84 -6.03 -5.11
C LEU A 394 9.99 -7.29 -5.31
N ASP A 395 10.62 -8.45 -5.47
CA ASP A 395 9.93 -9.71 -5.76
C ASP A 395 9.61 -10.56 -4.53
N GLY A 396 10.02 -10.10 -3.34
CA GLY A 396 9.65 -10.68 -2.06
C GLY A 396 10.67 -11.62 -1.43
N ASP A 397 11.87 -11.81 -2.01
CA ASP A 397 13.00 -12.38 -1.29
C ASP A 397 14.15 -11.37 -1.11
N LEU A 398 15.18 -11.76 -0.35
CA LEU A 398 16.32 -10.89 -0.11
C LEU A 398 17.43 -11.15 -1.12
N ASP A 399 17.91 -10.07 -1.72
CA ASP A 399 19.09 -9.97 -2.55
C ASP A 399 20.31 -9.51 -1.73
N LEU A 400 21.45 -9.40 -2.40
CA LEU A 400 22.67 -8.84 -1.83
C LEU A 400 23.27 -7.74 -2.72
N ILE A 401 23.45 -6.55 -2.16
CA ILE A 401 24.25 -5.49 -2.75
C ILE A 401 25.72 -5.75 -2.42
N LEU A 402 26.60 -5.88 -3.42
CA LEU A 402 28.04 -6.08 -3.24
C LEU A 402 28.83 -4.89 -3.77
N ALA A 403 29.72 -4.35 -2.95
CA ALA A 403 30.61 -3.24 -3.31
C ALA A 403 32.04 -3.71 -3.61
N PRO A 404 32.44 -3.86 -4.87
CA PRO A 404 33.81 -4.25 -5.20
C PRO A 404 34.80 -3.09 -4.91
N LYS A 405 36.05 -3.44 -4.58
CA LYS A 405 37.14 -2.45 -4.44
C LYS A 405 37.58 -1.85 -5.78
N SER A 406 37.10 -2.40 -6.89
CA SER A 406 37.33 -1.89 -8.23
C SER A 406 36.06 -2.03 -9.07
N GLY A 407 35.56 -0.91 -9.61
CA GLY A 407 34.35 -0.87 -10.43
C GLY A 407 33.10 -0.43 -9.66
N PRO A 408 31.93 -0.42 -10.32
CA PRO A 408 30.66 -0.08 -9.70
C PRO A 408 30.12 -1.20 -8.80
N VAL A 409 29.29 -0.79 -7.85
CA VAL A 409 28.41 -1.67 -7.07
C VAL A 409 27.45 -2.40 -8.01
N PHE A 410 27.11 -3.63 -7.66
CA PHE A 410 26.11 -4.45 -8.36
C PHE A 410 25.27 -5.21 -7.33
N ALA A 411 24.08 -5.64 -7.75
CA ALA A 411 23.20 -6.50 -6.96
C ALA A 411 23.39 -7.97 -7.40
N LEU A 412 23.36 -8.87 -6.44
CA LEU A 412 23.17 -10.30 -6.63
C LEU A 412 21.71 -10.62 -6.34
N ILE A 413 20.95 -10.90 -7.39
CA ILE A 413 19.51 -11.16 -7.33
C ILE A 413 19.28 -12.62 -6.94
N ASN A 414 18.54 -12.87 -5.88
CA ASN A 414 18.27 -14.22 -5.39
C ASN A 414 17.21 -14.86 -6.29
N GLN A 415 17.57 -15.96 -6.96
CA GLN A 415 16.64 -16.62 -7.88
C GLN A 415 15.66 -17.57 -7.15
N SER A 416 15.59 -17.50 -5.82
CA SER A 416 14.86 -18.39 -4.90
C SER A 416 15.15 -19.90 -5.00
N ASP A 417 16.05 -20.33 -5.88
CA ASP A 417 16.39 -21.73 -6.16
C ASP A 417 17.80 -22.13 -5.65
N GLY A 418 18.39 -21.26 -4.82
CA GLY A 418 19.73 -21.43 -4.27
C GLY A 418 20.86 -20.89 -5.15
N THR A 419 20.52 -20.16 -6.22
CA THR A 419 21.49 -19.45 -7.07
C THR A 419 21.24 -17.94 -7.07
N PHE A 420 22.26 -17.19 -7.50
CA PHE A 420 22.18 -15.73 -7.65
C PHE A 420 22.40 -15.31 -9.11
N GLY A 421 21.52 -14.44 -9.62
CA GLY A 421 21.74 -13.61 -10.80
C GLY A 421 22.62 -12.39 -10.47
N ARG A 422 23.22 -11.74 -11.48
CA ARG A 422 23.94 -10.47 -11.30
C ARG A 422 23.29 -9.36 -12.10
N LEU A 423 22.96 -8.26 -11.43
CA LEU A 423 22.35 -7.06 -12.03
C LEU A 423 23.24 -5.84 -11.77
N ASN A 424 23.53 -5.05 -12.81
CA ASN A 424 24.41 -3.86 -12.69
C ASN A 424 23.55 -2.58 -12.78
N LEU A 425 23.00 -2.14 -11.65
CA LEU A 425 22.07 -1.00 -11.58
C LEU A 425 22.73 0.34 -11.23
N PHE A 426 23.94 0.32 -10.64
CA PHE A 426 24.52 1.51 -10.00
C PHE A 426 25.83 1.99 -10.67
N PRO A 427 25.82 2.32 -11.98
CA PRO A 427 27.05 2.53 -12.76
C PRO A 427 27.89 3.74 -12.32
N GLN A 428 27.33 4.70 -11.57
CA GLN A 428 28.03 5.91 -11.11
C GLN A 428 28.74 5.71 -9.77
N THR A 429 28.48 4.60 -9.08
CA THR A 429 29.15 4.27 -7.81
C THR A 429 30.60 3.81 -8.04
N ARG A 430 31.48 4.11 -7.09
CA ARG A 430 32.89 3.70 -7.05
C ARG A 430 33.31 3.55 -5.59
N ASN A 431 34.10 2.52 -5.28
CA ASN A 431 34.70 2.31 -3.96
C ASN A 431 33.72 2.54 -2.80
N VAL A 432 32.52 1.98 -2.91
CA VAL A 432 31.47 2.18 -1.91
C VAL A 432 31.83 1.40 -0.65
N ARG A 433 31.75 2.07 0.50
CA ARG A 433 32.07 1.48 1.82
C ARG A 433 30.86 1.35 2.72
N ASP A 434 29.79 2.08 2.44
CA ASP A 434 28.53 1.97 3.17
C ASP A 434 27.32 2.23 2.25
N VAL A 435 26.21 1.55 2.55
CA VAL A 435 24.95 1.63 1.80
C VAL A 435 23.79 1.72 2.78
N ARG A 436 22.82 2.57 2.48
CA ARG A 436 21.53 2.63 3.18
C ARG A 436 20.39 2.44 2.18
N TRP A 437 19.38 1.69 2.59
CA TRP A 437 18.25 1.26 1.78
C TRP A 437 16.95 1.58 2.52
N ALA A 438 16.19 2.58 2.07
CA ALA A 438 14.98 3.07 2.73
C ALA A 438 14.12 3.89 1.76
N ASP A 439 12.80 3.97 2.01
CA ASP A 439 11.88 4.84 1.26
C ASP A 439 12.04 6.31 1.70
N PHE A 440 12.97 7.04 1.05
CA PHE A 440 13.29 8.40 1.46
C PHE A 440 12.28 9.46 0.99
N ASN A 441 11.61 9.21 -0.14
CA ASN A 441 10.64 10.12 -0.73
C ASN A 441 9.19 9.76 -0.40
N GLY A 442 8.96 8.64 0.29
CA GLY A 442 7.65 8.18 0.72
C GLY A 442 6.83 7.57 -0.42
N ASP A 443 7.42 7.14 -1.53
CA ASP A 443 6.66 6.56 -2.65
C ASP A 443 6.29 5.08 -2.43
N GLY A 444 6.84 4.45 -1.40
CA GLY A 444 6.62 3.05 -1.03
C GLY A 444 7.72 2.10 -1.49
N THR A 445 8.68 2.58 -2.27
CA THR A 445 9.81 1.77 -2.75
C THR A 445 11.10 2.22 -2.07
N ALA A 446 11.92 1.27 -1.66
CA ALA A 446 13.17 1.61 -1.00
C ALA A 446 14.21 2.10 -2.03
N ASP A 447 14.80 3.25 -1.72
CA ASP A 447 15.85 3.93 -2.46
C ASP A 447 17.24 3.57 -1.90
N GLY A 448 18.29 3.77 -2.71
CA GLY A 448 19.67 3.47 -2.32
C GLY A 448 20.55 4.72 -2.17
N VAL A 449 21.20 4.89 -1.00
CA VAL A 449 22.24 5.91 -0.78
C VAL A 449 23.58 5.23 -0.55
N PHE A 450 24.57 5.60 -1.36
CA PHE A 450 25.89 4.98 -1.43
C PHE A 450 26.96 5.97 -0.97
N LEU A 451 27.71 5.60 0.08
CA LEU A 451 28.85 6.35 0.58
C LEU A 451 30.15 5.82 -0.04
N GLN A 452 30.81 6.68 -0.80
CA GLN A 452 32.09 6.37 -1.45
C GLN A 452 33.28 6.63 -0.50
N GLU A 453 34.41 5.99 -0.78
CA GLU A 453 35.65 6.13 -0.01
C GLU A 453 36.18 7.58 0.03
N ASP A 454 35.91 8.38 -1.01
CA ASP A 454 36.29 9.79 -1.07
C ASP A 454 35.37 10.73 -0.26
N GLY A 455 34.33 10.18 0.37
CA GLY A 455 33.36 10.91 1.18
C GLY A 455 32.16 11.44 0.39
N SER A 456 32.05 11.13 -0.90
CA SER A 456 30.88 11.53 -1.68
C SER A 456 29.68 10.61 -1.48
N LEU A 457 28.48 11.20 -1.50
CA LEU A 457 27.20 10.49 -1.48
C LEU A 457 26.61 10.43 -2.88
N VAL A 458 26.13 9.25 -3.27
CA VAL A 458 25.37 9.03 -4.51
C VAL A 458 24.02 8.42 -4.12
N MET A 459 22.92 9.03 -4.54
CA MET A 459 21.58 8.51 -4.32
C MET A 459 21.00 7.96 -5.63
N TYR A 460 20.35 6.81 -5.55
CA TYR A 460 19.51 6.25 -6.60
C TYR A 460 18.08 6.13 -6.09
N ARG A 461 17.14 6.79 -6.79
CA ARG A 461 15.71 6.61 -6.59
C ARG A 461 15.25 5.35 -7.30
N ASN A 462 14.54 4.47 -6.60
CA ASN A 462 13.91 3.29 -7.17
C ASN A 462 12.65 3.72 -7.91
N LEU A 463 12.52 3.31 -9.17
CA LEU A 463 11.33 3.63 -9.96
C LEU A 463 10.43 2.40 -10.14
N THR A 464 10.75 1.28 -9.49
CA THR A 464 10.21 -0.08 -9.73
C THR A 464 10.65 -0.74 -11.04
N GLY A 465 10.36 -2.04 -11.19
CA GLY A 465 10.63 -2.79 -12.42
C GLY A 465 12.12 -2.82 -12.80
N ASN A 466 13.00 -2.92 -11.81
CA ASN A 466 14.47 -2.88 -11.97
C ASN A 466 15.02 -1.56 -12.56
N ALA A 467 14.27 -0.45 -12.49
CA ALA A 467 14.71 0.86 -12.95
C ALA A 467 15.13 1.75 -11.77
N PHE A 468 16.33 2.30 -11.85
CA PHE A 468 16.86 3.25 -10.87
C PHE A 468 17.39 4.50 -11.58
N MET A 469 17.19 5.67 -10.98
CA MET A 469 17.71 6.93 -11.53
C MET A 469 18.40 7.77 -10.46
N LEU A 470 19.31 8.65 -10.89
CA LEU A 470 19.83 9.69 -10.01
C LEU A 470 18.79 10.81 -9.91
N PRO A 471 18.26 11.13 -8.73
CA PRO A 471 17.29 12.22 -8.59
C PRO A 471 17.97 13.58 -8.86
N GLU A 472 17.28 14.46 -9.57
CA GLU A 472 17.71 15.85 -9.71
C GLU A 472 17.63 16.56 -8.34
N GLY A 473 18.53 17.51 -8.09
CA GLY A 473 18.49 18.29 -6.84
C GLY A 473 19.02 17.58 -5.59
N PHE A 474 19.47 16.33 -5.67
CA PHE A 474 20.14 15.68 -4.52
C PHE A 474 21.39 16.47 -4.10
N PRO A 475 21.56 16.85 -2.82
CA PRO A 475 22.62 17.75 -2.40
C PRO A 475 24.01 17.13 -2.57
N GLN A 476 24.95 17.92 -3.11
CA GLN A 476 26.32 17.46 -3.24
C GLN A 476 26.99 17.39 -1.85
N VAL A 477 27.33 16.18 -1.44
CA VAL A 477 28.14 15.88 -0.25
C VAL A 477 29.42 15.20 -0.74
N ASN A 478 30.59 15.67 -0.28
CA ASN A 478 31.92 15.17 -0.69
C ASN A 478 32.87 14.93 0.50
N ASP A 479 32.35 15.01 1.71
CA ASP A 479 33.13 15.00 2.94
C ASP A 479 32.49 14.11 4.03
N ALA A 480 31.59 13.20 3.65
CA ALA A 480 30.94 12.28 4.56
C ALA A 480 31.89 11.17 5.03
N ALA A 481 31.96 10.99 6.34
CA ALA A 481 32.74 9.97 7.04
C ALA A 481 31.90 8.76 7.50
N ALA A 482 30.60 8.91 7.70
CA ALA A 482 29.67 7.80 7.95
C ALA A 482 28.23 8.27 7.64
N ILE A 483 27.32 7.33 7.38
CA ILE A 483 25.90 7.60 7.14
C ILE A 483 24.99 6.74 8.04
N ALA A 484 23.82 7.27 8.37
CA ALA A 484 22.74 6.60 9.09
C ALA A 484 21.39 7.12 8.58
N VAL A 485 20.31 6.42 8.91
CA VAL A 485 18.95 6.76 8.48
C VAL A 485 17.99 6.66 9.66
N GLY A 486 17.06 7.60 9.75
CA GLY A 486 15.97 7.60 10.73
C GLY A 486 15.09 8.84 10.61
N ASP A 487 13.88 8.79 11.17
CA ASP A 487 12.95 9.93 11.22
C ASP A 487 13.27 10.79 12.46
N LEU A 488 14.28 11.66 12.33
CA LEU A 488 14.87 12.41 13.46
C LEU A 488 13.99 13.56 13.94
N ASN A 489 12.95 13.94 13.18
CA ASN A 489 12.02 15.01 13.52
C ASN A 489 10.56 14.56 13.68
N ALA A 490 10.34 13.24 13.62
CA ALA A 490 9.03 12.59 13.70
C ALA A 490 8.01 13.16 12.70
N ASN A 491 8.44 13.36 11.45
CA ASN A 491 7.58 13.88 10.36
C ASN A 491 7.11 12.80 9.38
N GLY A 492 7.48 11.54 9.58
CA GLY A 492 7.09 10.40 8.74
C GLY A 492 8.01 10.15 7.54
N TYR A 493 9.02 11.00 7.29
CA TYR A 493 10.05 10.79 6.27
C TYR A 493 11.40 10.46 6.91
N PHE A 494 12.14 9.54 6.31
CA PHE A 494 13.48 9.23 6.79
C PHE A 494 14.49 10.28 6.35
N GLU A 495 15.27 10.80 7.29
CA GLU A 495 16.43 11.63 6.98
C GLU A 495 17.69 10.80 6.77
N ILE A 496 18.57 11.31 5.90
CA ILE A 496 19.93 10.78 5.74
C ILE A 496 20.85 11.58 6.65
N ALA A 497 21.20 11.01 7.80
CA ALA A 497 22.20 11.59 8.70
C ALA A 497 23.61 11.22 8.23
N PHE A 498 24.54 12.17 8.28
CA PHE A 498 25.95 11.92 7.98
C PHE A 498 26.87 12.74 8.86
N ALA A 499 28.00 12.13 9.22
CA ALA A 499 29.08 12.81 9.92
C ALA A 499 30.11 13.30 8.89
N THR A 500 30.55 14.55 8.96
CA THR A 500 31.60 15.08 8.08
C THR A 500 32.98 14.68 8.58
N THR A 501 33.99 14.70 7.70
CA THR A 501 35.40 14.51 8.06
C THR A 501 35.93 15.53 9.08
N GLU A 502 35.28 16.69 9.19
CA GLU A 502 35.59 17.71 10.20
C GLU A 502 34.92 17.44 11.56
N GLY A 503 33.97 16.49 11.62
CA GLY A 503 33.26 16.11 12.84
C GLY A 503 31.90 16.80 13.02
N ALA A 504 31.36 17.46 12.01
CA ALA A 504 29.98 17.94 12.04
C ALA A 504 29.01 16.79 11.81
N VAL A 505 27.83 16.83 12.40
CA VAL A 505 26.71 15.93 12.06
C VAL A 505 25.65 16.77 11.36
N GLU A 506 25.29 16.34 10.16
CA GLU A 506 24.33 17.00 9.29
C GLU A 506 23.29 15.98 8.80
N VAL A 507 22.13 16.47 8.40
CA VAL A 507 21.06 15.66 7.80
C VAL A 507 20.66 16.21 6.46
N LEU A 508 20.32 15.31 5.53
CA LEU A 508 19.57 15.63 4.33
C LEU A 508 18.11 15.27 4.60
N ARG A 509 17.23 16.26 4.50
CA ARG A 509 15.78 16.14 4.72
C ARG A 509 15.05 16.29 3.40
N TYR A 510 14.15 15.36 3.11
CA TYR A 510 13.29 15.45 1.94
C TYR A 510 12.16 16.46 2.19
N ALA A 511 11.97 17.38 1.24
CA ALA A 511 10.93 18.39 1.22
C ALA A 511 9.94 18.06 0.10
N SER A 512 8.92 17.25 0.45
CA SER A 512 7.95 16.67 -0.50
C SER A 512 7.25 17.69 -1.38
N ARG A 513 6.89 18.87 -0.83
CA ARG A 513 6.23 19.96 -1.56
C ARG A 513 6.97 20.39 -2.83
N TYR A 514 8.29 20.29 -2.86
CA TYR A 514 9.13 20.76 -3.96
C TYR A 514 9.94 19.63 -4.62
N ASP A 515 9.71 18.36 -4.24
CA ASP A 515 10.56 17.21 -4.59
C ASP A 515 12.06 17.56 -4.47
N SER A 516 12.43 18.15 -3.33
CA SER A 516 13.78 18.69 -3.10
C SER A 516 14.36 18.26 -1.76
N TRP A 517 15.62 18.61 -1.52
CA TRP A 517 16.35 18.23 -0.31
C TRP A 517 16.95 19.43 0.40
N ASP A 518 16.70 19.51 1.71
CA ASP A 518 17.33 20.48 2.60
C ASP A 518 18.53 19.85 3.31
N ARG A 519 19.66 20.57 3.35
CA ARG A 519 20.85 20.18 4.12
C ARG A 519 20.89 20.97 5.41
N ILE A 520 20.76 20.29 6.55
CA ILE A 520 20.64 20.91 7.87
C ILE A 520 21.82 20.45 8.75
N ARG A 521 22.53 21.39 9.36
CA ARG A 521 23.57 21.07 10.34
C ARG A 521 22.94 20.91 11.72
N LEU A 522 23.04 19.71 12.30
CA LEU A 522 22.48 19.40 13.61
C LEU A 522 23.45 19.77 14.73
N PHE A 523 24.71 19.38 14.60
CA PHE A 523 25.67 19.46 15.69
C PHE A 523 27.13 19.53 15.21
N ASP A 524 27.99 20.14 16.03
CA ASP A 524 29.43 20.15 15.87
C ASP A 524 30.08 19.26 16.94
N ALA A 525 30.64 18.11 16.55
CA ALA A 525 31.23 17.19 17.53
C ALA A 525 32.37 17.88 18.33
N PRO A 526 32.36 17.81 19.66
CA PRO A 526 33.31 18.55 20.49
C PRO A 526 34.72 17.96 20.41
N GLY A 527 35.75 18.77 20.14
CA GLY A 527 37.15 18.36 20.32
C GLY A 527 37.77 17.58 19.15
N ASN A 528 38.42 16.42 19.42
CA ASN A 528 39.19 15.63 18.43
C ASN A 528 38.40 14.43 17.86
N THR A 529 37.07 14.45 17.97
CA THR A 529 36.11 13.49 17.37
C THR A 529 35.96 13.66 15.85
N SER A 530 36.72 14.55 15.23
CA SER A 530 36.81 14.62 13.77
C SER A 530 37.27 13.26 13.23
N PRO A 531 36.47 12.59 12.37
CA PRO A 531 36.81 11.29 11.83
C PRO A 531 37.96 11.40 10.82
N LYS A 532 39.20 11.35 11.33
CA LYS A 532 40.43 11.36 10.54
C LYS A 532 40.67 10.02 9.81
N THR A 533 39.93 8.99 10.20
CA THR A 533 39.95 7.64 9.64
C THR A 533 38.54 7.21 9.21
N PRO A 534 38.00 7.75 8.08
CA PRO A 534 36.63 7.45 7.62
C PRO A 534 36.30 5.96 7.51
N ALA A 535 37.29 5.11 7.21
CA ALA A 535 37.12 3.66 7.11
C ALA A 535 36.72 2.97 8.44
N THR A 536 36.94 3.64 9.58
CA THR A 536 36.63 3.14 10.93
C THR A 536 35.70 4.10 11.67
N THR A 537 34.84 4.81 10.94
CA THR A 537 33.83 5.71 11.52
C THR A 537 32.46 5.09 11.36
N THR A 538 31.67 5.07 12.42
CA THR A 538 30.30 4.57 12.44
C THR A 538 29.36 5.67 12.93
N LEU A 539 28.14 5.66 12.39
CA LEU A 539 27.06 6.56 12.77
C LEU A 539 25.80 5.71 12.98
N PHE A 540 25.11 5.91 14.10
CA PHE A 540 23.84 5.25 14.40
C PHE A 540 22.77 6.31 14.70
N VAL A 541 21.54 6.00 14.33
CA VAL A 541 20.32 6.73 14.71
C VAL A 541 19.42 5.74 15.42
N THR A 542 19.26 5.88 16.73
CA THR A 542 18.49 4.96 17.59
C THR A 542 18.24 5.60 18.95
N ASP A 543 17.15 5.25 19.63
CA ASP A 543 16.80 5.77 20.97
C ASP A 543 17.61 5.03 22.06
N VAL A 544 18.72 5.63 22.49
CA VAL A 544 19.71 4.99 23.39
C VAL A 544 19.26 5.03 24.84
N ASP A 545 18.52 6.06 25.23
CA ASP A 545 18.04 6.25 26.60
C ASP A 545 16.59 5.81 26.83
N ASN A 546 15.93 5.36 25.75
CA ASN A 546 14.52 4.96 25.68
C ASN A 546 13.53 6.09 25.96
N ASN A 547 13.88 7.36 25.76
CA ASN A 547 13.01 8.49 26.09
C ASN A 547 11.83 8.69 25.11
N GLY A 548 11.84 8.00 23.96
CA GLY A 548 10.86 8.09 22.88
C GLY A 548 11.31 8.92 21.68
N SER A 549 12.54 9.44 21.66
CA SER A 549 13.13 10.22 20.58
C SER A 549 14.38 9.52 20.03
N LEU A 550 14.62 9.62 18.72
CA LEU A 550 15.81 9.02 18.12
C LEU A 550 17.07 9.87 18.43
N ASP A 551 18.09 9.21 18.97
CA ASP A 551 19.39 9.81 19.29
C ASP A 551 20.40 9.58 18.17
N VAL A 552 21.55 10.26 18.24
CA VAL A 552 22.65 10.08 17.30
C VAL A 552 23.93 9.64 18.02
N VAL A 553 24.54 8.55 17.56
CA VAL A 553 25.82 8.04 18.07
C VAL A 553 26.88 8.10 16.98
N LEU A 554 27.87 8.97 17.14
CA LEU A 554 29.05 9.06 16.28
C LEU A 554 30.24 8.39 16.96
N SER A 555 30.83 7.38 16.34
CA SER A 555 31.98 6.67 16.91
C SER A 555 33.17 6.57 15.97
N THR A 556 34.37 6.76 16.53
CA THR A 556 35.67 6.46 15.91
C THR A 556 36.50 5.57 16.87
N PRO A 557 37.66 5.04 16.46
CA PRO A 557 38.55 4.30 17.35
C PRO A 557 39.10 5.10 18.52
N GLU A 558 39.16 6.43 18.37
CA GLU A 558 39.66 7.32 19.42
C GLU A 558 38.57 7.71 20.40
N ARG A 559 37.30 7.84 19.96
CA ARG A 559 36.23 8.37 20.79
C ARG A 559 34.83 8.11 20.22
N THR A 560 33.87 7.91 21.12
CA THR A 560 32.42 7.96 20.85
C THR A 560 31.78 9.23 21.41
N THR A 561 30.83 9.80 20.65
CA THR A 561 29.95 10.90 21.09
C THR A 561 28.50 10.44 20.93
N VAL A 562 27.72 10.55 21.99
CA VAL A 562 26.27 10.27 22.00
C VAL A 562 25.54 11.58 22.16
N LEU A 563 24.57 11.84 21.27
CA LEU A 563 23.74 13.04 21.23
C LEU A 563 22.30 12.62 21.52
N LEU A 564 21.82 12.93 22.72
CA LEU A 564 20.44 12.64 23.12
C LEU A 564 19.49 13.72 22.61
N SER A 565 18.36 13.31 22.05
CA SER A 565 17.32 14.21 21.54
C SER A 565 16.25 14.48 22.61
N ASP A 566 15.59 15.64 22.52
CA ASP A 566 14.44 15.99 23.35
C ASP A 566 13.16 16.18 22.52
N SER A 567 12.09 16.69 23.16
CA SER A 567 10.79 16.91 22.51
C SER A 567 10.79 17.97 21.42
N ASP A 568 11.79 18.86 21.43
CA ASP A 568 11.98 19.88 20.40
C ASP A 568 12.91 19.39 19.27
N PHE A 569 13.29 18.10 19.30
CA PHE A 569 14.29 17.49 18.42
C PHE A 569 15.64 18.23 18.46
N THR A 570 15.98 18.76 19.63
CA THR A 570 17.29 19.36 19.87
C THR A 570 18.22 18.37 20.54
N PHE A 571 19.50 18.43 20.18
CA PHE A 571 20.48 17.42 20.57
C PHE A 571 21.43 17.91 21.65
N GLN A 572 21.61 17.09 22.69
CA GLN A 572 22.53 17.36 23.79
C GLN A 572 23.56 16.24 23.90
N ALA A 573 24.85 16.61 23.91
CA ALA A 573 25.93 15.63 24.02
C ALA A 573 26.05 15.08 25.45
N LEU A 574 26.13 13.75 25.57
CA LEU A 574 26.45 13.09 26.84
C LEU A 574 27.92 13.27 27.19
N GLU A 575 28.18 13.60 28.46
CA GLU A 575 29.53 13.58 29.03
C GLU A 575 29.94 12.14 29.35
N LEU A 576 30.60 11.51 28.39
CA LEU A 576 31.12 10.15 28.51
C LEU A 576 32.65 10.14 28.61
N PRO A 577 33.25 9.16 29.31
CA PRO A 577 34.69 8.94 29.22
C PRO A 577 35.07 8.58 27.79
N ASP A 578 36.32 8.82 27.40
CA ASP A 578 36.83 8.32 26.12
C ASP A 578 36.81 6.78 26.17
N PHE A 579 35.86 6.18 25.45
CA PHE A 579 35.80 4.76 25.16
C PHE A 579 35.88 4.54 23.64
N GLY A 580 36.17 3.31 23.23
CA GLY A 580 36.66 3.00 21.88
C GLY A 580 35.57 3.01 20.80
N TRP A 581 35.84 2.31 19.71
CA TRP A 581 34.97 2.25 18.53
C TRP A 581 33.73 1.38 18.76
N VAL A 582 32.55 1.96 18.71
CA VAL A 582 31.26 1.25 18.71
C VAL A 582 30.90 0.81 17.29
N THR A 583 30.63 -0.48 17.11
CA THR A 583 30.31 -1.11 15.83
C THR A 583 28.92 -1.72 15.78
N SER A 584 28.24 -1.87 16.92
CA SER A 584 26.83 -2.29 17.00
C SER A 584 26.17 -1.74 18.27
N ILE A 585 24.85 -1.57 18.20
CA ILE A 585 24.01 -1.13 19.31
C ILE A 585 22.80 -2.07 19.38
N TYR A 586 22.64 -2.80 20.48
CA TYR A 586 21.52 -3.69 20.74
C TYR A 586 21.47 -4.07 22.23
N ASP A 587 20.36 -4.65 22.69
CA ASP A 587 20.21 -5.14 24.07
C ASP A 587 20.96 -6.47 24.27
N VAL A 588 22.09 -6.42 25.00
CA VAL A 588 22.99 -7.56 25.19
C VAL A 588 22.52 -8.48 26.31
N ASP A 589 21.95 -7.95 27.38
CA ASP A 589 21.57 -8.71 28.58
C ASP A 589 20.06 -8.99 28.71
N GLY A 590 19.25 -8.51 27.75
CA GLY A 590 17.81 -8.73 27.69
C GLY A 590 17.02 -7.82 28.63
N ASN A 591 17.56 -6.64 28.99
CA ASN A 591 16.94 -5.70 29.91
C ASN A 591 16.15 -4.57 29.23
N GLU A 592 15.97 -4.65 27.90
CA GLU A 592 15.33 -3.67 27.02
C GLU A 592 16.05 -2.31 26.93
N ARG A 593 17.32 -2.24 27.32
CA ARG A 593 18.17 -1.07 27.14
C ARG A 593 19.21 -1.38 26.08
N LEU A 594 19.45 -0.40 25.21
CA LEU A 594 20.43 -0.55 24.17
C LEU A 594 21.84 -0.40 24.74
N ASP A 595 22.65 -1.44 24.59
CA ASP A 595 24.05 -1.49 24.96
C ASP A 595 24.94 -1.21 23.75
N PHE A 596 26.20 -0.84 23.99
CA PHE A 596 27.16 -0.66 22.90
C PHE A 596 28.12 -1.83 22.81
N VAL A 597 28.42 -2.26 21.59
CA VAL A 597 29.39 -3.33 21.32
C VAL A 597 30.46 -2.80 20.37
N GLY A 598 31.72 -3.12 20.65
CA GLY A 598 32.82 -2.71 19.78
C GLY A 598 34.21 -2.95 20.35
N THR A 599 35.18 -2.14 19.92
CA THR A 599 36.60 -2.28 20.30
C THR A 599 37.11 -1.10 21.11
N GLY A 600 37.71 -1.34 22.27
CA GLY A 600 38.35 -0.33 23.09
C GLY A 600 39.58 0.34 22.45
N PRO A 601 40.11 1.43 23.05
CA PRO A 601 41.22 2.18 22.48
C PRO A 601 42.54 1.41 22.32
N ALA A 602 42.71 0.28 23.01
CA ALA A 602 43.86 -0.62 22.86
C ALA A 602 43.55 -1.83 21.95
N GLY A 603 42.41 -1.84 21.25
CA GLY A 603 41.96 -2.90 20.36
C GLY A 603 41.30 -4.09 21.08
N GLU A 604 40.97 -3.93 22.36
CA GLU A 604 40.29 -4.94 23.16
C GLU A 604 38.80 -5.05 22.81
N ALA A 605 38.25 -6.25 22.83
CA ALA A 605 36.82 -6.48 22.65
C ALA A 605 36.02 -5.99 23.88
N LEU A 606 34.99 -5.16 23.68
CA LEU A 606 34.19 -4.58 24.76
C LEU A 606 32.69 -4.57 24.44
N GLU A 607 31.91 -4.89 25.47
CA GLU A 607 30.48 -4.62 25.57
C GLU A 607 30.31 -3.56 26.67
N TRP A 608 29.51 -2.54 26.41
CA TRP A 608 29.28 -1.40 27.30
C TRP A 608 27.83 -1.41 27.73
N MET A 609 27.60 -1.93 28.93
CA MET A 609 26.26 -2.13 29.48
C MET A 609 25.63 -0.81 29.92
N ASN A 610 24.44 -0.53 29.41
CA ASN A 610 23.67 0.68 29.63
C ASN A 610 23.05 0.67 31.04
N ALA A 611 23.48 1.63 31.84
CA ALA A 611 22.95 1.92 33.16
C ALA A 611 22.27 3.30 33.19
N GLY A 612 21.21 3.45 32.39
CA GLY A 612 20.26 4.55 32.49
C GLY A 612 19.75 4.80 33.92
N THR A 613 19.62 6.07 34.28
CA THR A 613 19.16 6.53 35.59
C THR A 613 17.66 6.79 35.63
N LYS A 614 17.02 6.92 34.47
CA LYS A 614 15.58 6.98 34.29
C LYS A 614 15.08 5.60 33.91
N ASN A 615 13.99 5.16 34.55
CA ASN A 615 13.38 3.86 34.27
C ASN A 615 12.37 4.00 33.12
N TYR A 616 12.86 4.43 31.97
CA TYR A 616 12.03 4.48 30.77
C TYR A 616 11.78 3.08 30.24
N ASN A 617 10.60 2.90 29.67
CA ASN A 617 10.17 1.63 29.08
C ASN A 617 10.59 1.58 27.62
N ALA A 618 10.62 0.39 27.06
CA ALA A 618 10.79 0.16 25.64
C ALA A 618 9.94 -1.02 25.19
N TYR A 619 9.87 -1.23 23.88
CA TYR A 619 9.15 -2.34 23.30
C TYR A 619 9.87 -2.82 22.04
N SER A 620 10.27 -4.08 22.03
CA SER A 620 10.89 -4.73 20.88
C SER A 620 9.89 -5.57 20.12
N ILE A 621 9.76 -5.32 18.83
CA ILE A 621 8.77 -5.94 17.94
C ILE A 621 9.49 -6.83 16.94
N ARG A 622 9.00 -8.05 16.75
CA ARG A 622 9.54 -9.00 15.77
C ARG A 622 8.63 -9.07 14.54
N ALA A 623 9.09 -8.56 13.40
CA ALA A 623 8.39 -8.73 12.13
C ALA A 623 8.64 -10.13 11.59
N ARG A 624 7.57 -10.78 11.12
CA ARG A 624 7.65 -12.12 10.57
C ARG A 624 6.64 -12.34 9.45
N ALA A 625 7.06 -12.99 8.36
CA ALA A 625 6.13 -13.47 7.33
C ALA A 625 5.19 -14.58 7.86
N SER A 626 4.00 -14.72 7.28
CA SER A 626 2.93 -15.61 7.77
C SER A 626 3.28 -17.11 7.79
N GLY A 627 4.24 -17.54 6.96
CA GLY A 627 4.74 -18.91 6.91
C GLY A 627 5.40 -19.26 5.58
N GLY A 628 5.92 -20.48 5.47
CA GLY A 628 6.68 -20.93 4.28
C GLY A 628 5.85 -21.54 3.14
N GLU A 629 4.54 -21.70 3.28
CA GLU A 629 3.67 -22.28 2.25
C GLU A 629 2.63 -21.25 1.74
N GLY A 630 2.58 -21.06 0.42
CA GLY A 630 1.55 -20.27 -0.26
C GLY A 630 1.58 -18.76 -0.05
N ASP A 631 2.74 -18.17 0.29
CA ASP A 631 2.90 -16.73 0.45
C ASP A 631 4.09 -16.24 -0.40
N ALA A 632 5.31 -16.24 0.14
CA ALA A 632 6.56 -15.82 -0.52
C ALA A 632 6.49 -14.48 -1.29
N ARG A 633 5.54 -13.60 -0.95
CA ARG A 633 5.39 -12.23 -1.49
C ARG A 633 6.14 -11.18 -0.69
N ILE A 634 6.84 -11.60 0.35
CA ILE A 634 7.51 -10.74 1.30
C ILE A 634 8.65 -11.53 1.92
N ASN A 635 9.80 -10.88 2.11
CA ASN A 635 10.93 -11.52 2.75
C ASN A 635 10.62 -11.86 4.21
N THR A 636 11.34 -12.83 4.75
CA THR A 636 11.00 -13.53 5.99
C THR A 636 10.75 -12.63 7.19
N PHE A 637 11.43 -11.48 7.25
CA PHE A 637 11.40 -10.55 8.37
C PHE A 637 10.94 -9.14 8.00
N GLY A 638 10.37 -8.94 6.80
CA GLY A 638 9.90 -7.65 6.33
C GLY A 638 10.98 -6.58 6.17
N ILE A 639 12.24 -6.98 5.97
CA ILE A 639 13.39 -6.07 5.81
C ILE A 639 13.14 -5.12 4.64
N GLY A 640 13.42 -3.83 4.84
CA GLY A 640 13.13 -2.76 3.89
C GLY A 640 11.75 -2.12 4.06
N GLY A 641 10.89 -2.69 4.90
CA GLY A 641 9.60 -2.12 5.29
C GLY A 641 9.73 -1.15 6.46
N GLU A 642 8.59 -0.67 6.96
CA GLU A 642 8.52 0.38 7.97
C GLU A 642 7.56 -0.01 9.10
N MET A 643 7.86 0.43 10.32
CA MET A 643 6.98 0.32 11.48
C MET A 643 6.72 1.69 12.10
N GLU A 644 5.46 1.98 12.35
CA GLU A 644 5.01 3.18 13.04
C GLU A 644 4.33 2.75 14.35
N ILE A 645 4.68 3.36 15.47
CA ILE A 645 3.97 3.12 16.74
C ILE A 645 3.31 4.37 17.26
N ARG A 646 2.29 4.16 18.09
CA ARG A 646 1.67 5.21 18.85
C ARG A 646 1.38 4.77 20.28
N SER A 647 1.72 5.63 21.24
CA SER A 647 1.35 5.47 22.64
C SER A 647 1.05 6.83 23.26
N GLY A 648 -0.22 7.10 23.54
CA GLY A 648 -0.70 8.42 23.92
C GLY A 648 -0.30 9.50 22.90
N LEU A 649 0.73 10.27 23.25
CA LEU A 649 1.24 11.42 22.49
C LEU A 649 2.58 11.14 21.81
N LEU A 650 3.12 9.95 22.00
CA LEU A 650 4.34 9.48 21.35
C LEU A 650 3.98 8.90 19.97
N TYR A 651 4.69 9.35 18.94
CA TYR A 651 4.73 8.77 17.60
C TYR A 651 6.19 8.52 17.23
N GLN A 652 6.47 7.36 16.68
CA GLN A 652 7.78 7.01 16.14
C GLN A 652 7.60 6.19 14.87
N LYS A 653 8.50 6.40 13.91
CA LYS A 653 8.65 5.60 12.71
C LYS A 653 10.06 5.02 12.65
N GLN A 654 10.17 3.72 12.39
CA GLN A 654 11.46 3.04 12.24
C GLN A 654 11.48 2.12 11.02
N LEU A 655 12.67 2.03 10.41
CA LEU A 655 12.95 1.11 9.31
C LEU A 655 13.12 -0.32 9.84
N ILE A 656 12.52 -1.29 9.16
CA ILE A 656 12.75 -2.71 9.42
C ILE A 656 14.09 -3.09 8.77
N SER A 657 15.17 -3.01 9.54
CA SER A 657 16.54 -3.33 9.10
C SER A 657 17.10 -4.60 9.75
N SER A 658 16.33 -5.21 10.64
CA SER A 658 16.63 -6.43 11.38
C SER A 658 15.32 -7.13 11.75
N PRO A 659 15.32 -8.45 12.06
CA PRO A 659 14.12 -9.14 12.54
C PRO A 659 13.51 -8.55 13.82
N ILE A 660 14.26 -7.76 14.58
CA ILE A 660 13.82 -7.11 15.81
C ILE A 660 13.96 -5.59 15.64
N VAL A 661 12.86 -4.88 15.84
CA VAL A 661 12.81 -3.40 15.82
C VAL A 661 12.52 -2.90 17.24
N HIS A 662 13.35 -1.98 17.73
CA HIS A 662 13.31 -1.50 19.11
C HIS A 662 12.72 -0.10 19.18
N PHE A 663 11.69 0.10 20.00
CA PHE A 663 11.10 1.41 20.27
C PHE A 663 11.28 1.80 21.73
N GLY A 664 11.87 2.96 22.02
CA GLY A 664 11.80 3.54 23.35
C GLY A 664 10.41 4.14 23.60
N LEU A 665 9.81 3.89 24.75
CA LEU A 665 8.46 4.37 25.07
C LEU A 665 8.45 5.50 26.10
N GLY A 666 9.63 5.94 26.57
CA GLY A 666 9.74 6.95 27.61
C GLY A 666 8.98 6.51 28.87
N THR A 667 8.00 7.31 29.26
CA THR A 667 7.17 7.03 30.44
C THR A 667 5.94 6.16 30.16
N TYR A 668 5.68 5.78 28.91
CA TYR A 668 4.54 4.96 28.54
C TYR A 668 4.84 3.48 28.78
N GLU A 669 3.90 2.73 29.36
CA GLU A 669 4.14 1.33 29.75
C GLU A 669 4.00 0.34 28.60
N GLU A 670 3.27 0.70 27.53
CA GLU A 670 3.03 -0.15 26.36
C GLU A 670 2.87 0.68 25.08
N ALA A 671 3.09 0.06 23.91
CA ALA A 671 2.68 0.60 22.63
C ALA A 671 1.19 0.28 22.40
N GLU A 672 0.35 1.30 22.29
CA GLU A 672 -1.10 1.13 22.17
C GLU A 672 -1.53 0.70 20.76
N MET A 673 -0.75 1.12 19.77
CA MET A 673 -0.97 0.84 18.35
C MET A 673 0.36 0.69 17.61
N LEU A 674 0.38 -0.23 16.65
CA LEU A 674 1.46 -0.45 15.70
C LEU A 674 0.86 -0.50 14.30
N ARG A 675 1.50 0.17 13.34
CA ARG A 675 1.25 0.00 11.91
C ARG A 675 2.52 -0.46 11.23
N ILE A 676 2.40 -1.51 10.42
CA ILE A 676 3.50 -2.04 9.61
C ILE A 676 3.16 -1.79 8.14
N ILE A 677 4.08 -1.14 7.43
CA ILE A 677 4.09 -1.03 5.97
C ILE A 677 5.13 -2.03 5.49
N TRP A 678 4.65 -3.16 4.98
CA TRP A 678 5.52 -4.24 4.53
C TRP A 678 6.20 -3.89 3.19
N PRO A 679 7.38 -4.44 2.87
CA PRO A 679 8.13 -4.16 1.64
C PRO A 679 7.36 -4.36 0.33
N ASN A 680 6.31 -5.20 0.37
CA ASN A 680 5.46 -5.50 -0.79
C ASN A 680 4.25 -4.57 -0.94
N GLY A 681 4.21 -3.47 -0.16
CA GLY A 681 3.17 -2.45 -0.17
C GLY A 681 1.95 -2.75 0.70
N SER A 682 1.82 -3.97 1.26
CA SER A 682 0.72 -4.29 2.17
C SER A 682 0.85 -3.57 3.50
N VAL A 683 -0.29 -3.20 4.10
CA VAL A 683 -0.34 -2.51 5.39
C VAL A 683 -1.15 -3.32 6.39
N GLN A 684 -0.65 -3.36 7.62
CA GLN A 684 -1.28 -4.02 8.74
C GLN A 684 -1.25 -3.09 9.94
N ALA A 685 -2.33 -3.09 10.73
CA ALA A 685 -2.42 -2.32 11.96
C ALA A 685 -2.83 -3.25 13.11
N GLU A 686 -2.15 -3.10 14.24
CA GLU A 686 -2.30 -3.90 15.44
C GLU A 686 -2.56 -2.98 16.64
N PHE A 687 -3.41 -3.42 17.57
CA PHE A 687 -3.82 -2.63 18.73
C PHE A 687 -3.63 -3.44 20.02
N ALA A 688 -3.06 -2.83 21.05
CA ALA A 688 -2.75 -3.51 22.33
C ALA A 688 -3.97 -4.23 22.93
N GLU A 689 -5.12 -3.56 22.95
CA GLU A 689 -6.37 -4.12 23.49
C GLU A 689 -6.96 -5.26 22.67
N LEU A 690 -6.56 -5.39 21.41
CA LEU A 690 -6.91 -6.51 20.54
C LEU A 690 -5.90 -7.66 20.64
N GLY A 691 -4.80 -7.45 21.37
CA GLY A 691 -3.78 -8.46 21.65
C GLY A 691 -2.49 -8.27 20.87
N LEU A 692 -1.85 -7.10 21.01
CA LEU A 692 -0.54 -6.83 20.40
C LEU A 692 0.51 -7.82 20.91
N GLY A 693 1.00 -8.69 20.01
CA GLY A 693 2.08 -9.61 20.31
C GLY A 693 3.46 -8.96 20.24
N SER A 694 4.48 -9.63 20.80
CA SER A 694 5.89 -9.28 20.56
C SER A 694 6.39 -9.75 19.18
N THR A 695 5.64 -10.63 18.53
CA THR A 695 5.88 -11.09 17.14
C THR A 695 4.63 -10.82 16.33
N ILE A 696 4.78 -10.10 15.23
CA ILE A 696 3.71 -9.72 14.34
C ILE A 696 3.90 -10.48 13.04
N PHE A 697 2.91 -11.33 12.75
CA PHE A 697 2.85 -12.10 11.51
C PHE A 697 2.19 -11.24 10.44
N ASN A 698 2.79 -11.17 9.25
CA ASN A 698 2.15 -10.56 8.10
C ASN A 698 0.78 -11.21 7.86
N GLU A 699 -0.27 -10.40 7.76
CA GLU A 699 -1.57 -10.88 7.32
C GLU A 699 -1.58 -11.03 5.80
N GLN A 700 -1.96 -12.23 5.33
CA GLN A 700 -2.09 -12.47 3.90
C GLN A 700 -3.32 -11.73 3.35
N VAL A 701 -3.09 -10.53 2.83
CA VAL A 701 -4.12 -9.75 2.14
C VAL A 701 -3.96 -9.93 0.63
N LEU A 702 -5.08 -10.16 -0.06
CA LEU A 702 -5.14 -10.12 -1.51
C LEU A 702 -5.02 -8.65 -1.96
N LYS A 703 -3.97 -8.31 -2.70
CA LYS A 703 -3.69 -6.94 -3.16
C LYS A 703 -4.33 -6.61 -4.51
N GLY A 704 -4.62 -7.62 -5.34
CA GLY A 704 -5.27 -7.50 -6.66
C GLY A 704 -6.03 -8.79 -7.03
N SER A 705 -7.13 -8.66 -7.77
CA SER A 705 -7.94 -9.72 -8.42
C SER A 705 -9.22 -9.20 -9.12
N CYS A 706 -9.26 -7.93 -9.52
CA CYS A 706 -10.35 -7.27 -10.27
C CYS A 706 -11.61 -6.90 -9.45
N PRO A 707 -12.48 -5.99 -9.96
CA PRO A 707 -13.58 -5.41 -9.19
C PRO A 707 -14.77 -6.36 -9.06
N TRP A 708 -15.59 -6.15 -8.04
CA TRP A 708 -16.60 -7.13 -7.59
C TRP A 708 -18.02 -6.73 -7.98
N LEU A 709 -18.77 -7.67 -8.57
CA LEU A 709 -20.16 -7.53 -8.97
C LEU A 709 -21.11 -7.97 -7.87
N PHE A 710 -22.12 -7.14 -7.61
CA PHE A 710 -23.25 -7.45 -6.76
C PHE A 710 -24.59 -7.21 -7.44
N THR A 711 -25.62 -7.94 -7.02
CA THR A 711 -26.99 -7.81 -7.52
C THR A 711 -28.02 -7.79 -6.40
N ASN A 712 -29.10 -7.05 -6.60
CA ASN A 712 -30.22 -6.99 -5.68
C ASN A 712 -31.30 -8.03 -6.03
N ASP A 713 -31.60 -8.94 -5.11
CA ASP A 713 -32.66 -9.95 -5.29
C ASP A 713 -34.06 -9.47 -4.86
N GLY A 714 -34.18 -8.20 -4.47
CA GLY A 714 -35.40 -7.58 -3.95
C GLY A 714 -35.50 -7.60 -2.42
N GLU A 715 -34.67 -8.38 -1.74
CA GLU A 715 -34.56 -8.40 -0.27
C GLU A 715 -33.19 -7.91 0.21
N LYS A 716 -32.10 -8.29 -0.47
CA LYS A 716 -30.72 -7.93 -0.15
C LYS A 716 -29.81 -7.93 -1.38
N ILE A 717 -28.61 -7.38 -1.21
CA ILE A 717 -27.57 -7.34 -2.23
C ILE A 717 -26.62 -8.53 -2.01
N HIS A 718 -26.32 -9.28 -3.08
CA HIS A 718 -25.48 -10.49 -3.07
C HIS A 718 -24.23 -10.29 -3.91
N PHE A 719 -23.10 -10.80 -3.44
CA PHE A 719 -21.91 -10.96 -4.27
C PHE A 719 -22.14 -12.05 -5.33
N ILE A 720 -21.71 -11.78 -6.57
CA ILE A 720 -21.84 -12.70 -7.70
C ILE A 720 -20.48 -13.22 -8.16
N THR A 721 -19.54 -12.33 -8.49
CA THR A 721 -18.20 -12.67 -9.01
C THR A 721 -17.35 -11.41 -9.16
N ASP A 722 -16.09 -11.55 -9.54
CA ASP A 722 -15.23 -10.50 -10.13
C ASP A 722 -15.43 -10.30 -11.65
N LEU A 723 -15.16 -9.08 -12.14
CA LEU A 723 -15.27 -8.64 -13.55
C LEU A 723 -13.89 -8.35 -14.18
N ILE A 724 -13.82 -8.12 -15.50
CA ILE A 724 -12.62 -7.66 -16.26
C ILE A 724 -11.31 -8.42 -15.96
N TRP A 725 -11.40 -9.68 -15.52
CA TRP A 725 -10.22 -10.48 -15.15
C TRP A 725 -9.30 -10.78 -16.34
N ARG A 726 -9.86 -10.74 -17.56
CA ARG A 726 -9.18 -11.14 -18.79
C ARG A 726 -8.34 -10.04 -19.44
N SER A 727 -8.43 -8.82 -18.94
CA SER A 727 -7.79 -7.62 -19.51
C SER A 727 -6.88 -6.89 -18.50
N PRO A 728 -5.97 -7.60 -17.81
CA PRO A 728 -4.98 -6.93 -16.98
C PRO A 728 -3.98 -6.13 -17.83
N LEU A 729 -3.51 -5.01 -17.29
CA LEU A 729 -2.52 -4.13 -17.90
C LEU A 729 -1.21 -4.19 -17.14
N GLY A 730 -0.09 -4.37 -17.84
CA GLY A 730 1.24 -4.28 -17.24
C GLY A 730 1.63 -5.44 -16.32
N LEU A 731 0.71 -6.36 -16.01
CA LEU A 731 0.98 -7.53 -15.17
C LEU A 731 1.96 -8.47 -15.86
N ARG A 732 2.88 -9.08 -15.11
CA ARG A 732 3.67 -10.20 -15.62
C ARG A 732 2.83 -11.46 -15.57
N ILE A 733 2.43 -12.02 -16.71
CA ILE A 733 1.61 -13.24 -16.81
C ILE A 733 2.51 -14.45 -17.08
N ASN A 734 2.22 -15.57 -16.41
CA ASN A 734 2.90 -16.87 -16.59
C ASN A 734 4.43 -16.80 -16.53
N ALA A 735 4.97 -15.88 -15.73
CA ALA A 735 6.40 -15.65 -15.51
C ALA A 735 7.24 -15.22 -16.73
N LEU A 736 6.68 -14.87 -17.89
CA LEU A 736 7.53 -14.51 -19.06
C LEU A 736 7.02 -13.33 -19.89
N GLU A 737 5.72 -13.05 -19.90
CA GLU A 737 5.14 -12.02 -20.79
C GLU A 737 4.43 -10.94 -19.98
N THR A 738 4.71 -9.66 -20.29
CA THR A 738 3.92 -8.54 -19.77
C THR A 738 2.58 -8.50 -20.49
N ALA A 739 1.49 -8.39 -19.74
CA ALA A 739 0.14 -8.29 -20.25
C ALA A 739 -0.01 -7.04 -21.11
N GLY A 740 -0.34 -7.24 -22.39
CA GLY A 740 -0.74 -6.18 -23.30
C GLY A 740 -2.25 -5.89 -23.24
N VAL A 741 -2.74 -5.10 -24.19
CA VAL A 741 -4.18 -4.81 -24.32
C VAL A 741 -4.87 -6.01 -24.98
N ILE A 742 -5.41 -6.91 -24.17
CA ILE A 742 -6.00 -8.18 -24.64
C ILE A 742 -7.36 -8.46 -23.99
N GLN A 743 -8.24 -9.15 -24.73
CA GLN A 743 -9.52 -9.72 -24.25
C GLN A 743 -10.38 -8.77 -23.40
N THR A 744 -10.68 -7.58 -23.92
CA THR A 744 -11.34 -6.50 -23.18
C THR A 744 -12.81 -6.76 -22.88
N GLU A 745 -13.53 -7.46 -23.77
CA GLU A 745 -14.91 -7.89 -23.51
C GLU A 745 -14.94 -9.15 -22.64
N ASP A 746 -15.68 -9.07 -21.53
CA ASP A 746 -16.04 -10.19 -20.68
C ASP A 746 -17.57 -10.28 -20.53
N ARG A 747 -18.07 -11.51 -20.32
CA ARG A 747 -19.50 -11.78 -20.14
C ARG A 747 -19.72 -12.63 -18.93
N VAL A 748 -20.36 -12.05 -17.93
CA VAL A 748 -20.64 -12.71 -16.66
C VAL A 748 -22.11 -13.08 -16.56
N ARG A 749 -22.37 -14.32 -16.19
CA ARG A 749 -23.72 -14.80 -15.95
C ARG A 749 -24.20 -14.39 -14.56
N ILE A 750 -25.45 -13.93 -14.49
CA ILE A 750 -26.20 -13.76 -13.24
C ILE A 750 -27.34 -14.80 -13.22
N PRO A 751 -27.30 -15.79 -12.31
CA PRO A 751 -28.34 -16.82 -12.20
C PRO A 751 -29.75 -16.25 -11.95
N ALA A 752 -30.76 -16.99 -12.42
CA ALA A 752 -32.16 -16.68 -12.14
C ALA A 752 -32.42 -16.58 -10.63
N GLY A 753 -33.16 -15.56 -10.22
CA GLY A 753 -33.51 -15.33 -8.81
C GLY A 753 -32.55 -14.43 -8.04
N LEU A 754 -31.30 -14.24 -8.50
CA LEU A 754 -30.32 -13.38 -7.83
C LEU A 754 -30.39 -11.90 -8.26
N LEU A 755 -31.23 -11.57 -9.25
CA LEU A 755 -31.51 -10.22 -9.67
C LEU A 755 -33.02 -10.07 -9.91
N GLN A 756 -33.68 -9.22 -9.12
CA GLN A 756 -35.11 -8.93 -9.21
C GLN A 756 -35.35 -7.44 -9.36
N PRO A 757 -36.41 -7.02 -10.08
CA PRO A 757 -36.68 -5.61 -10.24
C PRO A 757 -37.38 -5.04 -9.01
N VAL A 758 -36.85 -3.96 -8.45
CA VAL A 758 -37.51 -3.16 -7.40
C VAL A 758 -38.09 -1.92 -8.06
N ASP A 759 -39.41 -1.72 -7.93
CA ASP A 759 -40.13 -0.64 -8.61
C ASP A 759 -39.91 -0.56 -10.13
N GLY A 760 -39.65 -1.72 -10.76
CA GLY A 760 -39.43 -1.83 -12.21
C GLY A 760 -38.00 -1.62 -12.68
N VAL A 761 -37.03 -1.52 -11.76
CA VAL A 761 -35.61 -1.30 -12.05
C VAL A 761 -34.78 -2.47 -11.49
N TYR A 762 -33.87 -3.00 -12.30
CA TYR A 762 -32.82 -3.92 -11.86
C TYR A 762 -31.63 -3.12 -11.34
N ASP A 763 -31.14 -3.50 -10.16
CA ASP A 763 -30.07 -2.80 -9.43
C ASP A 763 -28.84 -3.72 -9.28
N LEU A 764 -27.73 -3.27 -9.87
CA LEU A 764 -26.43 -3.93 -9.78
C LEU A 764 -25.38 -2.95 -9.27
N ARG A 765 -24.37 -3.47 -8.59
CA ARG A 765 -23.25 -2.69 -8.04
C ARG A 765 -21.93 -3.28 -8.48
N VAL A 766 -20.95 -2.43 -8.80
CA VAL A 766 -19.57 -2.86 -9.01
C VAL A 766 -18.69 -2.08 -8.04
N THR A 767 -17.94 -2.77 -7.18
CA THR A 767 -17.08 -2.13 -6.18
C THR A 767 -15.60 -2.37 -6.48
N ALA A 768 -14.79 -1.33 -6.31
CA ALA A 768 -13.34 -1.41 -6.33
C ALA A 768 -12.82 -1.53 -4.90
N GLU A 769 -12.19 -2.65 -4.55
CA GLU A 769 -11.88 -3.00 -3.14
C GLU A 769 -10.37 -3.20 -2.89
N LEU A 770 -9.63 -3.44 -3.96
CA LEU A 770 -8.23 -3.85 -3.97
C LEU A 770 -7.32 -2.72 -4.44
N TRP A 771 -6.00 -2.90 -4.37
CA TRP A 771 -5.01 -1.91 -4.80
C TRP A 771 -4.94 -1.87 -6.34
N GLU A 772 -5.99 -1.34 -6.96
CA GLU A 772 -6.22 -1.40 -8.40
C GLU A 772 -6.94 -0.14 -8.91
N THR A 773 -6.69 0.17 -10.19
CA THR A 773 -7.45 1.12 -11.00
C THR A 773 -8.20 0.35 -12.08
N HIS A 774 -9.48 0.68 -12.29
CA HIS A 774 -10.33 0.05 -13.30
C HIS A 774 -10.77 1.07 -14.36
N TYR A 775 -10.71 0.67 -15.63
CA TYR A 775 -11.10 1.48 -16.78
C TYR A 775 -12.28 0.79 -17.46
N PHE A 776 -13.51 1.16 -17.12
CA PHE A 776 -14.71 0.62 -17.76
C PHE A 776 -15.07 1.46 -18.98
N ASP A 777 -15.09 0.86 -20.17
CA ASP A 777 -15.48 1.47 -21.44
C ASP A 777 -16.97 1.22 -21.73
N HIS A 778 -17.46 0.00 -21.47
CA HIS A 778 -18.85 -0.33 -21.72
C HIS A 778 -19.43 -1.28 -20.68
N LEU A 779 -20.68 -1.03 -20.27
CA LEU A 779 -21.46 -1.91 -19.39
C LEU A 779 -22.90 -2.06 -19.89
N SER A 780 -23.32 -3.26 -20.24
CA SER A 780 -24.72 -3.55 -20.63
C SER A 780 -25.26 -4.82 -20.00
N LEU A 781 -26.58 -4.83 -19.78
CA LEU A 781 -27.28 -5.96 -19.18
C LEU A 781 -28.23 -6.60 -20.19
N ILE A 782 -28.07 -7.90 -20.40
CA ILE A 782 -28.93 -8.69 -21.27
C ILE A 782 -29.82 -9.57 -20.40
N ALA A 783 -31.13 -9.39 -20.50
CA ALA A 783 -32.12 -10.33 -20.00
C ALA A 783 -32.23 -11.53 -20.94
N VAL A 784 -32.11 -12.73 -20.39
CA VAL A 784 -32.21 -13.99 -21.14
C VAL A 784 -33.42 -14.76 -20.61
N ASP A 785 -34.51 -14.78 -21.37
CA ASP A 785 -35.69 -15.59 -21.07
C ASP A 785 -35.53 -16.98 -21.68
N HIS A 786 -35.60 -18.02 -20.86
CA HIS A 786 -35.41 -19.41 -21.28
C HIS A 786 -36.36 -20.38 -20.55
N PRO A 787 -36.66 -21.58 -21.10
CA PRO A 787 -37.61 -22.51 -20.49
C PRO A 787 -37.20 -22.97 -19.09
N VAL A 788 -38.17 -23.14 -18.19
CA VAL A 788 -37.93 -23.77 -16.88
C VAL A 788 -37.36 -25.18 -17.07
N GLY A 789 -36.37 -25.55 -16.25
CA GLY A 789 -35.62 -26.82 -16.36
C GLY A 789 -34.39 -26.77 -17.28
N THR A 790 -34.01 -25.57 -17.72
CA THR A 790 -32.76 -25.29 -18.45
C THR A 790 -31.91 -24.28 -17.69
N GLU A 791 -30.60 -24.31 -17.90
CA GLU A 791 -29.65 -23.42 -17.26
C GLU A 791 -28.74 -22.77 -18.32
N LEU A 792 -28.53 -21.45 -18.19
CA LEU A 792 -27.68 -20.65 -19.06
C LEU A 792 -26.22 -20.79 -18.63
N PHE A 793 -25.29 -20.91 -19.57
CA PHE A 793 -23.85 -20.88 -19.31
C PHE A 793 -23.12 -20.07 -20.36
N ILE A 794 -22.00 -19.47 -19.93
CA ILE A 794 -20.96 -18.86 -20.75
C ILE A 794 -19.65 -19.51 -20.32
N ASP A 795 -18.69 -19.64 -21.24
CA ASP A 795 -17.38 -20.19 -20.90
C ASP A 795 -16.49 -19.10 -20.28
N GLU A 796 -16.37 -19.14 -18.96
CA GLU A 796 -15.71 -18.14 -18.12
C GLU A 796 -14.22 -18.44 -17.88
N ARG A 797 -13.60 -19.27 -18.75
CA ARG A 797 -12.17 -19.58 -18.68
C ARG A 797 -11.26 -18.46 -19.20
N PHE A 798 -10.10 -18.30 -18.59
CA PHE A 798 -8.98 -17.54 -19.13
C PHE A 798 -8.06 -18.46 -19.95
N VAL A 799 -7.86 -18.12 -21.23
CA VAL A 799 -6.95 -18.81 -22.16
C VAL A 799 -6.63 -17.92 -23.36
N PHE A 800 -5.54 -18.20 -24.08
CA PHE A 800 -5.22 -17.57 -25.36
C PHE A 800 -5.29 -18.55 -26.53
N PRO A 801 -6.00 -18.22 -27.65
CA PRO A 801 -6.93 -17.09 -27.78
C PRO A 801 -8.17 -17.26 -26.88
N ALA A 802 -8.93 -16.18 -26.66
CA ALA A 802 -10.12 -16.16 -25.81
C ALA A 802 -11.12 -17.28 -26.17
N PRO A 803 -11.84 -17.86 -25.19
CA PRO A 803 -12.90 -18.82 -25.46
C PRO A 803 -14.08 -18.15 -26.18
N ASP A 804 -14.92 -18.97 -26.80
CA ASP A 804 -16.17 -18.52 -27.41
C ASP A 804 -17.22 -18.17 -26.34
N LEU A 805 -17.47 -16.87 -26.17
CA LEU A 805 -18.42 -16.30 -25.19
C LEU A 805 -19.90 -16.50 -25.57
N THR A 806 -20.21 -17.32 -26.57
CA THR A 806 -21.59 -17.63 -26.96
C THR A 806 -22.40 -18.22 -25.79
N GLU A 807 -23.62 -17.73 -25.62
CA GLU A 807 -24.58 -18.21 -24.65
C GLU A 807 -25.01 -19.64 -24.95
N ARG A 808 -24.93 -20.52 -23.95
CA ARG A 808 -25.27 -21.94 -24.08
C ARG A 808 -26.39 -22.29 -23.12
N LEU A 809 -27.47 -22.83 -23.66
CA LEU A 809 -28.57 -23.35 -22.87
C LEU A 809 -28.43 -24.87 -22.72
N LEU A 810 -28.23 -25.31 -21.49
CA LEU A 810 -28.05 -26.71 -21.13
C LEU A 810 -29.23 -27.20 -20.29
N SER A 811 -29.42 -28.52 -20.20
CA SER A 811 -30.29 -29.11 -19.18
C SER A 811 -29.76 -28.78 -17.77
N GLU A 812 -30.59 -28.95 -16.75
CA GLU A 812 -30.11 -28.92 -15.36
C GLU A 812 -28.90 -29.87 -15.18
N PRO A 813 -27.73 -29.38 -14.74
CA PRO A 813 -26.53 -30.21 -14.65
C PRO A 813 -26.65 -31.27 -13.55
N VAL A 814 -26.27 -32.49 -13.88
CA VAL A 814 -26.23 -33.63 -12.95
C VAL A 814 -24.78 -33.97 -12.58
N PRO A 815 -24.52 -34.52 -11.39
CA PRO A 815 -23.18 -34.96 -11.02
C PRO A 815 -22.59 -35.97 -12.01
N VAL A 816 -21.28 -35.92 -12.19
CA VAL A 816 -20.52 -36.99 -12.84
C VAL A 816 -20.52 -38.27 -11.98
N ALA A 817 -20.15 -39.42 -12.56
CA ALA A 817 -20.19 -40.69 -11.84
C ALA A 817 -19.12 -40.81 -10.74
N GLY A 818 -17.97 -40.15 -10.91
CA GLY A 818 -16.94 -40.11 -9.89
C GLY A 818 -15.87 -39.05 -10.14
N VAL A 819 -15.27 -38.55 -9.06
CA VAL A 819 -14.11 -37.66 -9.07
C VAL A 819 -13.08 -38.15 -8.06
N ARG A 820 -11.83 -38.30 -8.47
CA ARG A 820 -10.72 -38.75 -7.61
C ARG A 820 -9.50 -37.86 -7.74
N ASP A 821 -8.77 -37.66 -6.66
CA ASP A 821 -7.43 -37.05 -6.75
C ASP A 821 -6.39 -38.04 -7.33
N MET A 822 -5.17 -37.56 -7.56
CA MET A 822 -4.07 -38.38 -8.07
C MET A 822 -3.68 -39.56 -7.15
N HIS A 823 -4.12 -39.55 -5.89
CA HIS A 823 -3.84 -40.56 -4.87
C HIS A 823 -5.00 -41.57 -4.74
N GLY A 824 -6.10 -41.38 -5.48
CA GLY A 824 -7.28 -42.22 -5.48
C GLY A 824 -8.34 -41.87 -4.44
N THR A 825 -8.17 -40.77 -3.70
CA THR A 825 -9.16 -40.26 -2.74
C THR A 825 -10.44 -39.88 -3.49
N ASP A 826 -11.59 -40.33 -3.00
CA ASP A 826 -12.89 -40.03 -3.60
C ASP A 826 -13.38 -38.65 -3.17
N LEU A 827 -13.57 -37.76 -4.14
CA LEU A 827 -14.01 -36.37 -3.94
C LEU A 827 -15.45 -36.13 -4.43
N SER A 828 -16.10 -37.16 -4.96
CA SER A 828 -17.36 -37.06 -5.71
C SER A 828 -18.50 -36.42 -4.92
N ALA A 829 -18.56 -36.67 -3.60
CA ALA A 829 -19.64 -36.16 -2.76
C ALA A 829 -19.57 -34.63 -2.58
N THR A 830 -18.36 -34.08 -2.47
CA THR A 830 -18.13 -32.64 -2.24
C THR A 830 -18.41 -31.84 -3.51
N VAL A 831 -17.98 -32.33 -4.68
CA VAL A 831 -18.15 -31.61 -5.96
C VAL A 831 -19.44 -31.97 -6.71
N ALA A 832 -20.41 -32.62 -6.07
CA ALA A 832 -21.65 -33.03 -6.72
C ALA A 832 -22.54 -31.84 -7.11
N GLN A 833 -22.51 -30.76 -6.32
CA GLN A 833 -23.35 -29.57 -6.50
C GLN A 833 -22.70 -28.35 -5.83
N PRO A 834 -22.94 -27.12 -6.30
CA PRO A 834 -22.39 -25.91 -5.72
C PRO A 834 -23.11 -25.56 -4.41
N ASN A 835 -22.64 -26.11 -3.29
CA ASN A 835 -23.20 -25.92 -1.94
C ASN A 835 -22.31 -25.03 -1.04
N GLY A 836 -21.27 -24.40 -1.61
CA GLY A 836 -20.27 -23.62 -0.88
C GLY A 836 -19.12 -24.45 -0.29
N GLU A 837 -19.12 -25.77 -0.47
CA GLU A 837 -17.95 -26.61 -0.16
C GLU A 837 -16.99 -26.65 -1.36
N HIS A 838 -15.69 -26.67 -1.08
CA HIS A 838 -14.64 -26.60 -2.09
C HIS A 838 -13.63 -27.73 -1.87
N ILE A 839 -13.06 -28.28 -2.95
CA ILE A 839 -11.92 -29.19 -2.88
C ILE A 839 -10.62 -28.49 -3.26
N ALA A 840 -9.53 -28.84 -2.57
CA ALA A 840 -8.16 -28.46 -2.90
C ALA A 840 -7.32 -29.73 -3.13
N PRO A 841 -7.35 -30.32 -4.35
CA PRO A 841 -6.77 -31.62 -4.64
C PRO A 841 -5.24 -31.58 -4.84
N PHE A 842 -4.54 -30.70 -4.12
CA PHE A 842 -3.13 -30.39 -4.33
C PHE A 842 -2.38 -30.14 -3.03
N ARG A 843 -1.05 -30.04 -3.14
CA ARG A 843 -0.17 -29.52 -2.08
C ARG A 843 0.39 -28.18 -2.51
N LYS A 844 0.36 -27.20 -1.61
CA LYS A 844 0.90 -25.86 -1.88
C LYS A 844 2.42 -25.92 -2.05
N THR A 845 2.95 -25.01 -2.87
CA THR A 845 4.37 -24.68 -2.84
C THR A 845 4.61 -23.54 -1.85
N LYS A 846 5.81 -22.93 -1.83
CA LYS A 846 6.05 -21.71 -1.06
C LYS A 846 5.36 -20.47 -1.64
N PHE A 847 5.03 -20.48 -2.94
CA PHE A 847 4.46 -19.34 -3.65
C PHE A 847 2.93 -19.40 -3.68
N GLN A 848 2.27 -18.26 -3.45
CA GLN A 848 0.84 -18.12 -3.71
C GLN A 848 0.53 -18.46 -5.19
N GLY A 849 -0.56 -19.19 -5.46
CA GLY A 849 -1.01 -19.43 -6.83
C GLY A 849 -0.29 -20.56 -7.57
N LEU A 850 0.81 -21.08 -7.01
CA LEU A 850 1.56 -22.23 -7.54
C LEU A 850 1.46 -23.44 -6.59
N VAL A 851 1.04 -24.57 -7.13
CA VAL A 851 0.91 -25.84 -6.42
C VAL A 851 1.74 -26.93 -7.07
N GLN A 852 2.03 -28.00 -6.33
CA GLN A 852 2.71 -29.15 -6.91
C GLN A 852 1.90 -29.72 -8.09
N PRO A 853 2.56 -30.20 -9.16
CA PRO A 853 1.89 -30.81 -10.30
C PRO A 853 0.92 -31.89 -9.85
N HIS A 854 -0.36 -31.71 -10.19
CA HIS A 854 -1.42 -32.62 -9.79
C HIS A 854 -2.44 -32.86 -10.88
N TYR A 855 -3.32 -33.85 -10.66
CA TYR A 855 -4.50 -34.03 -11.48
C TYR A 855 -5.69 -34.52 -10.67
N ILE A 856 -6.89 -34.22 -11.18
CA ILE A 856 -8.12 -34.91 -10.81
C ILE A 856 -8.57 -35.82 -11.95
N GLU A 857 -8.94 -37.05 -11.62
CA GLU A 857 -9.54 -38.02 -12.54
C GLU A 857 -11.07 -37.96 -12.39
N ILE A 858 -11.76 -37.73 -13.51
CA ILE A 858 -13.21 -37.57 -13.57
C ILE A 858 -13.78 -38.72 -14.41
N GLU A 859 -14.69 -39.48 -13.82
CA GLU A 859 -15.49 -40.51 -14.46
C GLU A 859 -16.85 -39.92 -14.85
N ILE A 860 -17.08 -39.71 -16.15
CA ILE A 860 -18.31 -39.06 -16.64
C ILE A 860 -19.55 -39.92 -16.36
N GLY A 861 -19.44 -41.23 -16.51
CA GLY A 861 -20.55 -42.18 -16.40
C GLY A 861 -21.44 -42.25 -17.65
N GLU A 862 -22.65 -42.80 -17.49
CA GLU A 862 -23.60 -42.94 -18.61
C GLU A 862 -23.93 -41.58 -19.25
N SER A 863 -23.99 -41.54 -20.57
CA SER A 863 -24.26 -40.29 -21.30
C SER A 863 -25.65 -39.75 -20.95
N VAL A 864 -25.72 -38.45 -20.64
CA VAL A 864 -26.98 -37.72 -20.55
C VAL A 864 -27.43 -37.19 -21.92
N ASP A 865 -26.60 -37.41 -22.94
CA ASP A 865 -26.88 -37.08 -24.32
C ASP A 865 -28.01 -37.95 -24.88
N GLN A 866 -29.09 -37.32 -25.35
CA GLN A 866 -30.14 -37.98 -26.13
C GLN A 866 -29.94 -37.82 -27.65
N GLY A 867 -28.71 -37.53 -28.10
CA GLY A 867 -28.32 -37.31 -29.50
C GLY A 867 -28.18 -35.83 -29.90
N LEU A 868 -27.99 -34.94 -28.92
CA LEU A 868 -27.97 -33.47 -29.03
C LEU A 868 -26.61 -32.86 -28.62
N GLY A 869 -25.72 -33.63 -27.97
CA GLY A 869 -24.41 -33.23 -27.45
C GLY A 869 -24.37 -33.14 -25.92
N GLU A 870 -23.28 -33.57 -25.29
CA GLU A 870 -23.04 -33.55 -23.84
C GLU A 870 -21.94 -32.55 -23.48
N TRP A 871 -22.09 -31.86 -22.36
CA TRP A 871 -21.12 -30.89 -21.86
C TRP A 871 -20.70 -31.22 -20.44
N LEU A 872 -19.41 -31.04 -20.15
CA LEU A 872 -18.89 -30.96 -18.79
C LEU A 872 -18.94 -29.50 -18.34
N VAL A 873 -19.45 -29.28 -17.13
CA VAL A 873 -19.52 -27.99 -16.46
C VAL A 873 -18.64 -28.08 -15.21
N LEU A 874 -17.53 -27.35 -15.23
CA LEU A 874 -16.59 -27.24 -14.11
C LEU A 874 -16.79 -25.88 -13.46
N GLN A 875 -17.06 -25.86 -12.15
CA GLN A 875 -17.23 -24.62 -11.39
C GLN A 875 -16.20 -24.55 -10.28
N GLY A 876 -15.55 -23.40 -10.15
CA GLY A 876 -14.51 -23.19 -9.16
C GLY A 876 -13.92 -21.79 -9.24
N TRP A 877 -12.83 -21.59 -8.51
CA TRP A 877 -12.11 -20.32 -8.48
C TRP A 877 -10.59 -20.51 -8.46
N LEU A 878 -9.89 -19.48 -8.91
CA LEU A 878 -8.43 -19.43 -8.98
C LEU A 878 -7.89 -18.48 -7.90
N ARG A 879 -6.89 -18.94 -7.14
CA ARG A 879 -5.99 -18.05 -6.42
C ARG A 879 -4.79 -17.74 -7.33
N PRO A 880 -4.61 -16.51 -7.84
CA PRO A 880 -3.56 -16.21 -8.81
C PRO A 880 -2.20 -15.95 -8.15
N THR A 881 -1.12 -16.06 -8.95
CA THR A 881 0.17 -15.41 -8.65
C THR A 881 0.04 -13.90 -8.91
N ASP A 882 0.83 -13.07 -8.22
CA ASP A 882 0.97 -11.64 -8.53
C ASP A 882 2.19 -11.36 -9.42
N SER A 883 2.36 -10.11 -9.86
CA SER A 883 3.45 -9.69 -10.74
C SER A 883 4.83 -9.96 -10.12
N SER A 884 4.98 -9.74 -8.81
CA SER A 884 6.21 -9.99 -8.06
C SER A 884 6.57 -11.48 -8.00
N ILE A 885 5.63 -12.38 -7.65
CA ILE A 885 5.86 -13.83 -7.74
C ILE A 885 6.19 -14.24 -9.18
N ASN A 886 5.52 -13.68 -10.19
CA ASN A 886 5.78 -14.03 -11.58
C ASN A 886 7.18 -13.55 -12.03
N LEU A 887 7.66 -12.40 -11.54
CA LEU A 887 9.06 -11.99 -11.72
C LEU A 887 10.00 -13.01 -11.07
N MET A 888 9.80 -13.35 -9.80
CA MET A 888 10.60 -14.36 -9.09
C MET A 888 10.67 -15.69 -9.86
N LEU A 889 9.51 -16.23 -10.27
CA LEU A 889 9.43 -17.49 -11.01
C LEU A 889 10.17 -17.42 -12.34
N SER A 890 10.16 -16.27 -13.03
CA SER A 890 10.86 -16.05 -14.30
C SER A 890 12.39 -16.16 -14.18
N GLN A 891 12.89 -15.90 -12.97
CA GLN A 891 14.30 -15.88 -12.63
C GLN A 891 14.78 -17.24 -12.09
N SER A 892 13.85 -18.06 -11.61
CA SER A 892 14.09 -19.33 -10.92
C SER A 892 14.07 -20.55 -11.85
N SER A 893 14.37 -21.72 -11.27
CA SER A 893 14.15 -23.04 -11.89
C SER A 893 12.82 -23.72 -11.49
N PHE A 894 11.94 -23.04 -10.75
CA PHE A 894 10.61 -23.56 -10.41
C PHE A 894 9.68 -23.60 -11.63
N ASP A 895 8.67 -24.47 -11.58
CA ASP A 895 7.61 -24.50 -12.59
C ASP A 895 6.74 -23.24 -12.50
N SER A 896 6.27 -22.75 -13.65
CA SER A 896 5.26 -21.69 -13.70
C SER A 896 3.84 -22.25 -13.49
N PRO A 897 2.87 -21.43 -13.04
CA PRO A 897 1.46 -21.79 -13.08
C PRO A 897 1.03 -22.17 -14.51
N SER A 898 0.34 -23.29 -14.64
CA SER A 898 -0.10 -23.83 -15.93
C SER A 898 -1.62 -23.83 -16.04
N GLY A 899 -2.13 -23.72 -17.27
CA GLY A 899 -3.51 -24.05 -17.56
C GLY A 899 -3.83 -25.53 -17.40
N LEU A 900 -5.10 -25.89 -17.60
CA LEU A 900 -5.57 -27.27 -17.48
C LEU A 900 -5.12 -28.10 -18.70
N MET A 901 -4.17 -29.02 -18.53
CA MET A 901 -3.93 -30.07 -19.53
C MET A 901 -4.99 -31.15 -19.36
N VAL A 902 -5.67 -31.52 -20.44
CA VAL A 902 -6.78 -32.47 -20.45
C VAL A 902 -6.34 -33.76 -21.12
N GLU A 903 -6.41 -34.87 -20.40
CA GLU A 903 -6.23 -36.20 -20.96
C GLU A 903 -7.55 -36.98 -20.95
N VAL A 904 -7.71 -37.90 -21.89
CA VAL A 904 -8.84 -38.86 -21.91
C VAL A 904 -8.33 -40.28 -22.01
N ALA A 905 -9.10 -41.24 -21.48
CA ALA A 905 -8.73 -42.64 -21.53
C ALA A 905 -8.64 -43.15 -22.99
N ASP A 906 -7.61 -43.95 -23.30
CA ASP A 906 -7.34 -44.43 -24.66
C ASP A 906 -8.05 -45.76 -25.02
N GLY A 907 -8.85 -46.32 -24.09
CA GLY A 907 -9.54 -47.62 -24.24
C GLY A 907 -8.64 -48.85 -24.06
N SER A 908 -7.35 -48.66 -23.81
CA SER A 908 -6.35 -49.73 -23.58
C SER A 908 -5.74 -49.70 -22.17
N GLY A 909 -6.28 -48.84 -21.29
CA GLY A 909 -5.79 -48.62 -19.93
C GLY A 909 -4.73 -47.51 -19.82
N GLY A 910 -4.47 -46.78 -20.91
CA GLY A 910 -3.61 -45.60 -20.95
C GLY A 910 -4.41 -44.30 -21.11
N TRP A 911 -3.68 -43.21 -21.34
CA TRP A 911 -4.20 -41.84 -21.45
C TRP A 911 -3.66 -41.18 -22.72
N GLN A 912 -4.49 -40.36 -23.37
CA GLN A 912 -4.09 -39.53 -24.50
C GLN A 912 -4.40 -38.06 -24.19
N VAL A 913 -3.46 -37.16 -24.51
CA VAL A 913 -3.65 -35.72 -24.35
C VAL A 913 -4.66 -35.24 -25.40
N LEU A 914 -5.75 -34.62 -24.94
CA LEU A 914 -6.76 -33.96 -25.76
C LEU A 914 -6.44 -32.46 -25.92
N HIS A 915 -6.05 -31.81 -24.82
CA HIS A 915 -5.67 -30.41 -24.80
C HIS A 915 -4.42 -30.22 -23.94
N GLU A 916 -3.39 -29.57 -24.49
CA GLU A 916 -2.18 -29.17 -23.74
C GLU A 916 -2.48 -28.02 -22.76
N ASN A 917 -3.41 -27.14 -23.12
CA ASN A 917 -3.87 -26.04 -22.29
C ASN A 917 -5.35 -25.72 -22.61
N TYR A 918 -6.24 -26.08 -21.68
CA TYR A 918 -7.67 -25.80 -21.73
C TYR A 918 -8.05 -24.56 -20.90
N GLY A 919 -7.09 -23.74 -20.48
CA GLY A 919 -7.35 -22.55 -19.66
C GLY A 919 -7.58 -22.84 -18.19
N ILE A 920 -7.96 -21.80 -17.45
CA ILE A 920 -8.22 -21.79 -16.00
C ILE A 920 -9.46 -20.94 -15.67
N PRO A 921 -10.06 -21.03 -14.47
CA PRO A 921 -11.13 -20.11 -14.06
C PRO A 921 -10.62 -18.67 -14.07
N ALA A 922 -11.32 -17.75 -14.73
CA ALA A 922 -10.95 -16.33 -14.79
C ALA A 922 -11.40 -15.57 -13.51
N GLY A 923 -10.93 -15.98 -12.33
CA GLY A 923 -11.26 -15.34 -11.06
C GLY A 923 -12.14 -16.21 -10.14
N LYS A 924 -13.12 -15.59 -9.49
CA LYS A 924 -13.98 -16.17 -8.44
C LYS A 924 -15.27 -16.76 -9.04
N GLN A 925 -15.70 -17.91 -8.54
CA GLN A 925 -17.02 -18.49 -8.86
C GLN A 925 -17.32 -18.60 -10.37
N LYS A 926 -16.36 -19.07 -11.16
CA LYS A 926 -16.46 -19.14 -12.63
C LYS A 926 -16.87 -20.52 -13.14
N SER A 927 -17.53 -20.55 -14.28
CA SER A 927 -17.90 -21.78 -14.99
C SER A 927 -17.04 -22.02 -16.23
N ILE A 928 -16.35 -23.16 -16.30
CA ILE A 928 -15.64 -23.63 -17.50
C ILE A 928 -16.49 -24.70 -18.19
N LEU A 929 -16.62 -24.58 -19.51
CA LEU A 929 -17.41 -25.51 -20.33
C LEU A 929 -16.51 -26.37 -21.21
N MET A 930 -16.81 -27.67 -21.30
CA MET A 930 -16.15 -28.58 -22.25
C MET A 930 -17.16 -29.44 -23.01
N ASP A 931 -17.14 -29.35 -24.33
CA ASP A 931 -17.94 -30.20 -25.20
C ASP A 931 -17.37 -31.61 -25.19
N LEU A 932 -18.15 -32.58 -24.70
CA LEU A 932 -17.75 -33.99 -24.62
C LEU A 932 -18.12 -34.77 -25.89
N THR A 933 -18.69 -34.11 -26.90
CA THR A 933 -19.15 -34.77 -28.13
C THR A 933 -17.99 -35.35 -28.93
N GLY A 934 -17.94 -36.68 -29.04
CA GLY A 934 -16.92 -37.38 -29.80
C GLY A 934 -15.51 -37.33 -29.20
N VAL A 935 -15.41 -36.99 -27.91
CA VAL A 935 -14.14 -36.84 -27.19
C VAL A 935 -13.52 -38.18 -26.82
N PHE A 936 -14.33 -39.19 -26.49
CA PHE A 936 -13.84 -40.48 -26.00
C PHE A 936 -13.55 -41.45 -27.16
N PRO A 937 -12.31 -41.98 -27.30
CA PRO A 937 -11.98 -43.01 -28.30
C PRO A 937 -12.75 -44.32 -28.08
N ASP A 938 -13.02 -44.65 -26.82
CA ASP A 938 -13.80 -45.80 -26.39
C ASP A 938 -14.92 -45.31 -25.45
N GLU A 939 -16.16 -45.34 -25.94
CA GLU A 939 -17.35 -44.94 -25.17
C GLU A 939 -17.63 -45.84 -23.95
N SER A 940 -16.94 -46.97 -23.81
CA SER A 940 -17.01 -47.79 -22.60
C SER A 940 -16.09 -47.31 -21.47
N ASP A 941 -15.13 -46.42 -21.77
CA ASP A 941 -14.21 -45.82 -20.79
C ASP A 941 -14.23 -44.29 -20.89
N ARG A 942 -15.27 -43.68 -20.29
CA ARG A 942 -15.53 -42.23 -20.32
C ARG A 942 -14.85 -41.51 -19.16
N ARG A 943 -13.53 -41.66 -19.07
CA ARG A 943 -12.71 -41.00 -18.04
C ARG A 943 -11.81 -39.92 -18.64
N LEU A 944 -11.60 -38.86 -17.88
CA LEU A 944 -10.69 -37.76 -18.22
C LEU A 944 -9.84 -37.34 -17.01
N ARG A 945 -8.69 -36.73 -17.27
CA ARG A 945 -7.84 -36.12 -16.25
C ARG A 945 -7.62 -34.64 -16.55
N LEU A 946 -7.65 -33.84 -15.50
CA LEU A 946 -7.32 -32.41 -15.55
C LEU A 946 -6.03 -32.19 -14.77
N HIS A 947 -4.93 -31.90 -15.47
CA HIS A 947 -3.61 -31.65 -14.90
C HIS A 947 -3.31 -30.15 -14.81
N THR A 948 -2.71 -29.70 -13.71
CA THR A 948 -2.29 -28.29 -13.56
C THR A 948 -1.26 -28.10 -12.44
N THR A 949 -0.55 -26.97 -12.50
CA THR A 949 0.26 -26.40 -11.40
C THR A 949 -0.37 -25.14 -10.80
N SER A 950 -1.54 -24.70 -11.27
CA SER A 950 -2.26 -23.54 -10.73
C SER A 950 -3.09 -23.89 -9.49
N GLU A 951 -3.19 -22.95 -8.55
CA GLU A 951 -3.97 -23.10 -7.31
C GLU A 951 -5.49 -22.93 -7.55
N ILE A 952 -6.13 -23.98 -8.08
CA ILE A 952 -7.56 -24.00 -8.45
C ILE A 952 -8.38 -24.80 -7.45
N TYR A 953 -9.38 -24.15 -6.86
CA TYR A 953 -10.36 -24.76 -5.97
C TYR A 953 -11.64 -25.08 -6.75
N TRP A 954 -12.18 -26.29 -6.58
CA TRP A 954 -13.38 -26.73 -7.31
C TRP A 954 -14.59 -26.87 -6.39
N ASP A 955 -15.71 -26.34 -6.86
CA ASP A 955 -16.99 -26.28 -6.12
C ASP A 955 -17.92 -27.37 -6.65
N ALA A 956 -17.98 -27.52 -7.98
CA ALA A 956 -18.85 -28.51 -8.62
C ALA A 956 -18.28 -29.01 -9.95
N ILE A 957 -18.42 -30.31 -10.19
CA ILE A 957 -18.04 -30.98 -11.45
C ILE A 957 -19.24 -31.79 -11.92
N ARG A 958 -19.91 -31.29 -12.96
CA ARG A 958 -21.22 -31.79 -13.40
C ARG A 958 -21.25 -31.96 -14.91
N LYS A 959 -22.23 -32.71 -15.42
CA LYS A 959 -22.50 -32.88 -16.84
C LYS A 959 -23.93 -32.45 -17.18
N ALA A 960 -24.13 -31.94 -18.39
CA ALA A 960 -25.44 -31.51 -18.86
C ALA A 960 -25.60 -31.81 -20.36
N ALA A 961 -26.85 -32.03 -20.78
CA ALA A 961 -27.19 -32.20 -22.19
C ALA A 961 -27.39 -30.83 -22.84
N ARG A 962 -26.95 -30.69 -24.09
CA ARG A 962 -27.28 -29.53 -24.91
C ARG A 962 -28.78 -29.49 -25.21
N MET A 963 -29.38 -28.31 -25.14
CA MET A 963 -30.81 -28.12 -25.42
C MET A 963 -31.03 -27.26 -26.68
N PRO A 964 -30.72 -27.76 -27.90
CA PRO A 964 -30.76 -26.95 -29.13
C PRO A 964 -32.18 -26.53 -29.56
N ASP A 965 -33.21 -27.27 -29.15
CA ASP A 965 -34.62 -26.95 -29.46
C ASP A 965 -35.23 -25.97 -28.44
N ALA A 966 -34.54 -25.72 -27.31
CA ALA A 966 -35.00 -24.76 -26.32
C ALA A 966 -34.69 -23.34 -26.81
N GLN A 967 -35.74 -22.58 -27.13
CA GLN A 967 -35.59 -21.19 -27.56
C GLN A 967 -35.33 -20.29 -26.35
N MET A 968 -34.24 -19.54 -26.42
CA MET A 968 -33.98 -18.41 -25.52
C MET A 968 -34.24 -17.08 -26.25
N THR A 969 -34.73 -16.09 -25.52
CA THR A 969 -34.90 -14.73 -26.02
C THR A 969 -33.93 -13.81 -25.28
N LEU A 970 -33.00 -13.21 -26.03
CA LEU A 970 -32.06 -12.22 -25.50
C LEU A 970 -32.66 -10.83 -25.70
N ARG A 971 -32.63 -10.02 -24.65
CA ARG A 971 -33.04 -8.61 -24.70
C ARG A 971 -32.04 -7.77 -23.91
N GLU A 972 -31.26 -6.99 -24.63
CA GLU A 972 -30.47 -5.92 -24.02
C GLU A 972 -31.41 -4.89 -23.38
N LEU A 973 -31.13 -4.53 -22.14
CA LEU A 973 -31.95 -3.65 -21.35
C LEU A 973 -31.40 -2.22 -21.43
N PRO A 974 -32.27 -1.21 -21.62
CA PRO A 974 -31.81 0.17 -21.60
C PRO A 974 -31.35 0.53 -20.19
N ALA A 975 -30.14 1.08 -20.09
CA ALA A 975 -29.67 1.73 -18.87
C ALA A 975 -30.58 2.92 -18.55
N GLU A 976 -31.08 2.95 -17.32
CA GLU A 976 -31.83 4.09 -16.80
C GLU A 976 -30.87 5.11 -16.20
N ARG A 977 -29.83 4.63 -15.51
CA ARG A 977 -28.79 5.44 -14.89
C ARG A 977 -27.55 4.59 -14.59
N MET A 978 -26.37 5.16 -14.80
CA MET A 978 -25.12 4.66 -14.24
C MET A 978 -24.45 5.79 -13.44
N GLU A 979 -24.17 5.54 -12.18
CA GLU A 979 -23.63 6.53 -11.26
C GLU A 979 -22.35 6.02 -10.58
N LEU A 980 -21.28 6.81 -10.67
CA LEU A 980 -20.05 6.59 -9.91
C LEU A 980 -20.13 7.34 -8.57
N ARG A 981 -19.81 6.67 -7.47
CA ARG A 981 -19.77 7.30 -6.13
C ARG A 981 -18.67 6.68 -5.26
N TYR A 982 -18.21 7.40 -4.26
CA TYR A 982 -17.36 6.83 -3.22
C TYR A 982 -18.21 6.06 -2.20
N ARG A 983 -17.81 4.84 -1.86
CA ARG A 983 -18.49 3.99 -0.88
C ARG A 983 -17.59 3.61 0.30
N GLY A 984 -16.31 3.37 0.06
CA GLY A 984 -15.39 2.72 1.01
C GLY A 984 -15.37 1.19 0.85
N PHE A 985 -14.78 0.51 1.81
CA PHE A 985 -14.39 -0.90 1.71
C PHE A 985 -15.35 -1.82 2.45
N SER A 986 -15.74 -2.91 1.80
CA SER A 986 -16.59 -3.94 2.39
C SER A 986 -15.81 -4.80 3.39
N ARG A 987 -16.47 -5.29 4.43
CA ARG A 987 -15.88 -6.29 5.32
C ARG A 987 -15.76 -7.64 4.59
N TRP A 988 -14.64 -8.35 4.79
CA TRP A 988 -14.41 -9.66 4.19
C TRP A 988 -14.47 -10.78 5.24
N ASN A 989 -14.96 -11.95 4.84
CA ASN A 989 -14.93 -13.16 5.66
C ASN A 989 -13.66 -13.98 5.39
N HIS A 990 -12.74 -14.05 6.36
CA HIS A 990 -11.46 -14.80 6.28
C HIS A 990 -11.54 -16.21 6.90
N ALA A 991 -12.74 -16.78 7.06
CA ALA A 991 -12.96 -17.92 7.96
C ALA A 991 -12.37 -19.27 7.48
N ASP A 992 -12.05 -19.42 6.19
CA ASP A 992 -11.52 -20.67 5.62
C ASP A 992 -10.59 -20.40 4.44
N SER A 993 -9.38 -20.96 4.46
CA SER A 993 -8.38 -20.85 3.39
C SER A 993 -8.84 -21.44 2.04
N LEU A 994 -9.86 -22.30 2.04
CA LEU A 994 -10.47 -22.92 0.86
C LEU A 994 -11.51 -22.01 0.17
N LEU A 995 -11.95 -20.95 0.85
CA LEU A 995 -12.91 -20.00 0.31
C LEU A 995 -12.18 -18.81 -0.34
N PRO A 996 -12.73 -18.25 -1.42
CA PRO A 996 -12.29 -16.94 -1.89
C PRO A 996 -12.65 -15.87 -0.85
N ASN A 997 -11.99 -14.73 -0.88
CA ASN A 997 -12.41 -13.57 -0.10
C ASN A 997 -13.81 -13.14 -0.57
N LEU A 998 -14.81 -13.31 0.30
CA LEU A 998 -16.20 -12.95 0.01
C LEU A 998 -16.58 -11.68 0.78
N PRO A 999 -16.94 -10.58 0.07
CA PRO A 999 -17.39 -9.34 0.69
C PRO A 999 -18.80 -9.43 1.27
N ASP A 1000 -19.03 -8.76 2.39
CA ASP A 1000 -20.36 -8.38 2.85
C ASP A 1000 -20.66 -6.93 2.42
N TYR A 1001 -21.56 -6.78 1.46
CA TYR A 1001 -21.97 -5.47 0.96
C TYR A 1001 -22.64 -4.59 2.03
N ALA A 1002 -23.26 -5.18 3.05
CA ALA A 1002 -23.98 -4.42 4.08
C ALA A 1002 -23.06 -3.84 5.17
N GLU A 1003 -21.81 -4.29 5.26
CA GLU A 1003 -20.85 -3.87 6.29
C GLU A 1003 -19.66 -3.13 5.66
N ILE A 1004 -19.54 -1.82 5.94
CA ILE A 1004 -18.38 -1.01 5.57
C ILE A 1004 -17.36 -1.04 6.72
N THR A 1005 -16.15 -1.51 6.45
CA THR A 1005 -15.08 -1.62 7.47
C THR A 1005 -14.22 -0.36 7.56
N SER A 1006 -14.07 0.37 6.46
CA SER A 1006 -13.32 1.63 6.39
C SER A 1006 -13.79 2.47 5.21
N THR A 1007 -13.66 3.80 5.33
CA THR A 1007 -13.87 4.78 4.26
C THR A 1007 -12.67 5.70 4.08
N ASN A 1008 -11.51 5.32 4.64
CA ASN A 1008 -10.26 6.02 4.41
C ASN A 1008 -9.48 5.29 3.32
N GLN A 1009 -8.52 5.98 2.72
CA GLN A 1009 -7.61 5.38 1.76
C GLN A 1009 -6.84 4.21 2.42
N ARG A 1010 -7.04 3.00 1.89
CA ARG A 1010 -6.43 1.76 2.40
C ARG A 1010 -5.08 1.46 1.72
N TRP A 1011 -4.96 1.85 0.45
CA TRP A 1011 -3.82 1.52 -0.40
C TRP A 1011 -3.02 2.76 -0.77
N ARG A 1012 -1.81 2.56 -1.30
CA ARG A 1012 -1.07 3.62 -2.00
C ARG A 1012 -1.67 3.80 -3.39
N ASP A 1013 -2.87 4.35 -3.47
CA ASP A 1013 -3.64 4.44 -4.72
C ASP A 1013 -2.80 5.02 -5.87
N LEU A 1014 -3.02 4.50 -7.08
CA LEU A 1014 -2.30 4.91 -8.28
C LEU A 1014 -2.57 6.38 -8.56
N GLU A 1015 -1.51 7.17 -8.65
CA GLU A 1015 -1.63 8.61 -8.76
C GLU A 1015 -2.09 9.03 -10.17
N GLY A 1016 -3.09 9.92 -10.25
CA GLY A 1016 -3.55 10.46 -11.53
C GLY A 1016 -5.00 10.93 -11.53
N TYR A 1017 -5.53 11.16 -12.74
CA TYR A 1017 -6.91 11.60 -12.97
C TYR A 1017 -7.90 10.44 -13.01
N TYR A 1018 -8.93 10.55 -12.20
CA TYR A 1018 -10.07 9.65 -12.12
C TYR A 1018 -11.35 10.37 -12.51
N THR A 1019 -12.37 9.59 -12.85
CA THR A 1019 -13.71 10.11 -13.14
C THR A 1019 -14.33 10.71 -11.87
N ARG A 1020 -14.98 11.85 -12.03
CA ARG A 1020 -15.77 12.52 -10.98
C ARG A 1020 -16.94 11.65 -10.56
N PHE A 1021 -17.42 11.87 -9.35
CA PHE A 1021 -18.67 11.25 -8.91
C PHE A 1021 -19.89 11.83 -9.64
N GLY A 1022 -20.95 11.04 -9.71
CA GLY A 1022 -22.22 11.36 -10.37
C GLY A 1022 -22.48 10.51 -11.61
N ASP A 1023 -23.34 11.03 -12.48
CA ASP A 1023 -23.77 10.32 -13.70
C ASP A 1023 -22.60 10.14 -14.68
N VAL A 1024 -22.37 8.89 -15.07
CA VAL A 1024 -21.36 8.41 -16.02
C VAL A 1024 -21.98 7.56 -17.14
N THR A 1025 -23.31 7.61 -17.29
CA THR A 1025 -24.04 6.81 -18.30
C THR A 1025 -23.52 7.05 -19.72
N GLU A 1026 -23.09 8.28 -20.03
CA GLU A 1026 -22.53 8.62 -21.33
C GLU A 1026 -21.23 7.88 -21.62
N LEU A 1027 -20.31 7.79 -20.65
CA LEU A 1027 -19.00 7.14 -20.82
C LEU A 1027 -19.14 5.63 -21.03
N LEU A 1028 -20.18 5.02 -20.46
CA LEU A 1028 -20.35 3.55 -20.41
C LEU A 1028 -21.31 3.01 -21.48
N ALA A 1029 -21.82 3.88 -22.35
CA ALA A 1029 -22.87 3.55 -23.31
C ALA A 1029 -22.37 2.74 -24.52
N GLU A 1030 -21.14 2.97 -24.97
CA GLU A 1030 -20.57 2.38 -26.18
C GLU A 1030 -19.11 1.94 -25.93
N THR A 1031 -18.56 1.11 -26.80
CA THR A 1031 -17.14 0.76 -26.78
C THR A 1031 -16.38 1.72 -27.70
N ASP A 1032 -15.82 2.81 -27.16
CA ASP A 1032 -15.25 3.89 -27.97
C ASP A 1032 -13.93 4.51 -27.46
N ASP A 1033 -13.32 3.89 -26.43
CA ASP A 1033 -12.10 4.33 -25.74
C ASP A 1033 -12.33 5.52 -24.78
N ARG A 1034 -13.54 5.67 -24.25
CA ARG A 1034 -13.90 6.64 -23.19
C ARG A 1034 -14.29 5.85 -21.94
N TYR A 1035 -13.81 6.24 -20.77
CA TYR A 1035 -13.89 5.35 -19.60
C TYR A 1035 -14.56 5.97 -18.38
N ALA A 1036 -15.21 5.15 -17.56
CA ALA A 1036 -15.28 5.42 -16.12
C ALA A 1036 -14.00 4.87 -15.48
N ILE A 1037 -13.15 5.78 -14.97
CA ILE A 1037 -11.91 5.44 -14.27
C ILE A 1037 -12.21 5.40 -12.76
N MET A 1038 -12.14 4.20 -12.19
CA MET A 1038 -12.44 3.93 -10.78
C MET A 1038 -11.16 3.72 -9.97
N ASN A 1039 -11.17 4.23 -8.74
CA ASN A 1039 -10.16 4.01 -7.71
C ASN A 1039 -10.66 3.03 -6.64
N ALA A 1040 -9.75 2.50 -5.83
CA ALA A 1040 -10.13 1.75 -4.64
C ALA A 1040 -11.09 2.53 -3.71
N GLY A 1041 -12.12 1.84 -3.22
CA GLY A 1041 -13.22 2.39 -2.44
C GLY A 1041 -14.37 3.00 -3.26
N ASP A 1042 -14.22 3.11 -4.59
CA ASP A 1042 -15.30 3.56 -5.47
C ASP A 1042 -16.33 2.45 -5.75
N GLU A 1043 -17.53 2.89 -6.12
CA GLU A 1043 -18.64 2.04 -6.53
C GLU A 1043 -19.34 2.61 -7.77
N LEU A 1044 -19.61 1.74 -8.74
CA LEU A 1044 -20.58 1.99 -9.81
C LEU A 1044 -21.95 1.41 -9.45
N VAL A 1045 -22.96 2.25 -9.57
CA VAL A 1045 -24.38 1.90 -9.45
C VAL A 1045 -24.95 1.77 -10.85
N LEU A 1046 -25.52 0.61 -11.17
CA LEU A 1046 -26.06 0.31 -12.48
C LEU A 1046 -27.56 0.01 -12.37
N GLU A 1047 -28.38 0.88 -12.94
CA GLU A 1047 -29.84 0.76 -12.95
C GLU A 1047 -30.32 0.48 -14.37
N TYR A 1048 -30.98 -0.66 -14.58
CA TYR A 1048 -31.53 -1.06 -15.87
C TYR A 1048 -33.04 -1.24 -15.81
N ARG A 1049 -33.74 -0.76 -16.84
CA ARG A 1049 -35.20 -0.85 -16.85
C ARG A 1049 -35.67 -2.29 -17.08
N SER A 1050 -36.57 -2.77 -16.21
CA SER A 1050 -37.16 -4.10 -16.37
C SER A 1050 -38.06 -4.17 -17.61
N PRO A 1051 -37.95 -5.24 -18.43
CA PRO A 1051 -38.85 -5.46 -19.55
C PRO A 1051 -40.20 -6.11 -19.13
N GLY A 1052 -40.45 -6.28 -17.82
CA GLY A 1052 -41.58 -7.02 -17.26
C GLY A 1052 -41.31 -8.52 -17.08
N GLU A 1053 -42.27 -9.25 -16.51
CA GLU A 1053 -42.14 -10.69 -16.23
C GLU A 1053 -41.92 -11.55 -17.49
N PRO A 1054 -41.13 -12.64 -17.39
CA PRO A 1054 -41.02 -13.61 -18.47
C PRO A 1054 -42.36 -14.31 -18.77
N GLU A 1055 -42.50 -14.85 -19.99
CA GLU A 1055 -43.70 -15.60 -20.38
C GLU A 1055 -43.93 -16.84 -19.48
N THR A 1056 -45.18 -17.27 -19.33
CA THR A 1056 -45.51 -18.45 -18.50
C THR A 1056 -44.77 -19.71 -18.98
N GLY A 1057 -44.00 -20.33 -18.09
CA GLY A 1057 -43.17 -21.50 -18.40
C GLY A 1057 -41.72 -21.15 -18.77
N MET A 1058 -41.39 -19.87 -18.86
CA MET A 1058 -40.03 -19.36 -18.94
C MET A 1058 -39.55 -18.86 -17.58
N GLN A 1059 -38.23 -18.81 -17.42
CA GLN A 1059 -37.53 -18.14 -16.34
C GLN A 1059 -36.49 -17.17 -16.94
N ARG A 1060 -36.03 -16.21 -16.15
CA ARG A 1060 -35.06 -15.21 -16.59
C ARG A 1060 -33.73 -15.34 -15.85
N SER A 1061 -32.66 -15.47 -16.61
CA SER A 1061 -31.28 -15.22 -16.16
C SER A 1061 -30.76 -13.93 -16.81
N PHE A 1062 -29.59 -13.46 -16.40
CA PHE A 1062 -28.99 -12.28 -17.01
C PHE A 1062 -27.53 -12.52 -17.40
N ILE A 1063 -27.05 -11.68 -18.31
CA ILE A 1063 -25.64 -11.57 -18.67
C ILE A 1063 -25.26 -10.10 -18.54
N LEU A 1064 -24.24 -9.83 -17.74
CA LEU A 1064 -23.57 -8.54 -17.74
C LEU A 1064 -22.44 -8.61 -18.76
N VAL A 1065 -22.54 -7.80 -19.81
CA VAL A 1065 -21.45 -7.56 -20.76
C VAL A 1065 -20.64 -6.38 -20.23
N ASN A 1066 -19.34 -6.57 -20.10
CA ASN A 1066 -18.43 -5.54 -19.64
C ASN A 1066 -17.24 -5.46 -20.58
N VAL A 1067 -16.83 -4.24 -20.92
CA VAL A 1067 -15.61 -3.95 -21.66
C VAL A 1067 -14.76 -3.02 -20.82
N GLY A 1068 -13.51 -3.40 -20.58
CA GLY A 1068 -12.61 -2.58 -19.80
C GLY A 1068 -11.28 -3.23 -19.52
N TRP A 1069 -10.52 -2.61 -18.62
CA TRP A 1069 -9.19 -3.03 -18.19
C TRP A 1069 -8.99 -2.81 -16.71
N VAL A 1070 -8.03 -3.55 -16.15
CA VAL A 1070 -7.58 -3.40 -14.76
C VAL A 1070 -6.07 -3.25 -14.72
N LYS A 1071 -5.58 -2.32 -13.89
CA LYS A 1071 -4.17 -2.18 -13.56
C LYS A 1071 -4.03 -2.23 -12.04
N ASP A 1072 -3.15 -3.10 -11.54
CA ASP A 1072 -2.89 -3.19 -10.10
C ASP A 1072 -1.70 -2.33 -9.68
N GLY A 1073 -1.58 -2.14 -8.37
CA GLY A 1073 -0.52 -1.35 -7.76
C GLY A 1073 0.74 -2.13 -7.40
N ASP A 1074 0.85 -3.41 -7.76
CA ASP A 1074 2.03 -4.20 -7.40
C ASP A 1074 3.29 -3.54 -7.98
N TYR A 1075 4.36 -3.44 -7.18
CA TYR A 1075 5.56 -2.70 -7.60
C TYR A 1075 6.18 -3.25 -8.88
N ASN A 1076 5.98 -4.54 -9.19
CA ASN A 1076 6.49 -5.15 -10.42
C ASN A 1076 5.52 -5.13 -11.61
N THR A 1077 4.35 -4.50 -11.45
CA THR A 1077 3.41 -4.19 -12.53
C THR A 1077 3.89 -2.95 -13.30
N GLU A 1078 3.94 -3.05 -14.63
CA GLU A 1078 4.33 -1.92 -15.47
C GLU A 1078 3.38 -0.74 -15.26
N ALA A 1079 3.94 0.43 -14.91
CA ALA A 1079 3.19 1.63 -14.54
C ALA A 1079 2.22 1.47 -13.35
N GLY A 1080 2.47 0.52 -12.43
CA GLY A 1080 1.62 0.24 -11.26
C GLY A 1080 1.55 1.37 -10.21
N MET A 1081 2.26 2.48 -10.39
CA MET A 1081 2.22 3.63 -9.46
C MET A 1081 1.39 4.82 -9.99
N THR A 1082 0.82 4.72 -11.20
CA THR A 1082 0.11 5.84 -11.83
C THR A 1082 -1.03 5.37 -12.72
N VAL A 1083 -2.05 6.20 -12.89
CA VAL A 1083 -3.16 5.96 -13.82
C VAL A 1083 -2.68 5.88 -15.27
N LEU A 1084 -1.60 6.59 -15.64
CA LEU A 1084 -1.04 6.52 -17.00
C LEU A 1084 -0.22 5.23 -17.24
N PRO A 1085 -0.02 4.81 -18.50
CA PRO A 1085 -0.69 5.29 -19.71
C PRO A 1085 -2.13 4.77 -19.77
N LEU A 1086 -3.01 5.47 -20.49
CA LEU A 1086 -4.39 5.04 -20.66
C LEU A 1086 -4.47 3.92 -21.71
N PRO A 1087 -5.21 2.82 -21.44
CA PRO A 1087 -5.42 1.78 -22.44
C PRO A 1087 -6.33 2.27 -23.57
N TYR A 1088 -6.27 1.65 -24.76
CA TYR A 1088 -7.25 1.82 -25.83
C TYR A 1088 -7.26 0.63 -26.80
N HIS A 1089 -8.39 0.36 -27.46
CA HIS A 1089 -8.60 -0.82 -28.31
C HIS A 1089 -7.68 -0.91 -29.54
N GLY A 1090 -7.16 0.24 -29.99
CA GLY A 1090 -6.20 0.31 -31.10
C GLY A 1090 -4.75 -0.02 -30.71
N GLN A 1091 -4.48 -0.24 -29.43
CA GLN A 1091 -3.16 -0.51 -28.88
C GLN A 1091 -2.81 -2.00 -29.00
N SER A 1092 -1.62 -2.32 -29.53
CA SER A 1092 -1.14 -3.72 -29.57
C SER A 1092 -0.32 -4.10 -28.34
N ASP A 1093 0.47 -3.17 -27.81
CA ASP A 1093 1.38 -3.36 -26.68
C ASP A 1093 1.15 -2.26 -25.63
N TYR A 1094 1.19 -2.60 -24.35
CA TYR A 1094 1.04 -1.64 -23.26
C TYR A 1094 2.39 -0.98 -22.95
N GLU A 1095 2.80 -0.04 -23.81
CA GLU A 1095 4.06 0.70 -23.66
C GLU A 1095 3.92 1.84 -22.65
N TYR A 1096 4.71 1.80 -21.58
CA TYR A 1096 4.82 2.90 -20.63
C TYR A 1096 6.07 3.73 -20.88
N VAL A 1097 5.87 5.02 -21.12
CA VAL A 1097 6.95 6.01 -21.05
C VAL A 1097 6.98 6.55 -19.62
N ARG A 1098 8.00 6.16 -18.85
CA ARG A 1098 8.20 6.66 -17.48
C ARG A 1098 8.29 8.19 -17.47
N GLY A 1099 7.53 8.81 -16.57
CA GLY A 1099 7.37 10.27 -16.55
C GLY A 1099 6.59 10.84 -17.74
N GLY A 1100 5.83 9.99 -18.46
CA GLY A 1100 4.94 10.41 -19.53
C GLY A 1100 3.88 11.38 -19.02
N ARG A 1101 3.52 12.35 -19.87
CA ARG A 1101 2.63 13.45 -19.52
C ARG A 1101 1.24 13.19 -20.10
N LEU A 1102 0.18 13.61 -19.42
CA LEU A 1102 -1.20 13.38 -19.85
C LEU A 1102 -1.48 13.93 -21.26
N GLN A 1103 -0.92 15.09 -21.59
CA GLN A 1103 -1.07 15.74 -22.90
C GLN A 1103 -0.46 14.96 -24.07
N ASP A 1104 0.48 14.06 -23.78
CA ASP A 1104 1.11 13.19 -24.77
C ASP A 1104 0.32 11.88 -24.96
N ASP A 1105 -0.66 11.59 -24.08
CA ASP A 1105 -1.45 10.36 -24.12
C ASP A 1105 -2.43 10.34 -25.31
N PRO A 1106 -2.46 9.28 -26.13
CA PRO A 1106 -3.34 9.19 -27.31
C PRO A 1106 -4.84 9.30 -27.00
N VAL A 1107 -5.28 8.79 -25.85
CA VAL A 1107 -6.71 8.85 -25.46
C VAL A 1107 -7.07 10.28 -25.09
N PHE A 1108 -6.23 10.95 -24.32
CA PHE A 1108 -6.40 12.36 -23.99
C PHE A 1108 -6.46 13.24 -25.25
N GLN A 1109 -5.55 13.02 -26.21
CA GLN A 1109 -5.54 13.79 -27.46
C GLN A 1109 -6.80 13.55 -28.33
N ARG A 1110 -7.42 12.39 -28.22
CA ARG A 1110 -8.66 12.04 -28.95
C ARG A 1110 -9.90 12.60 -28.26
N PHE A 1111 -9.94 12.61 -26.94
CA PHE A 1111 -11.09 13.01 -26.12
C PHE A 1111 -10.73 14.01 -25.01
N PRO A 1112 -10.14 15.17 -25.34
CA PRO A 1112 -9.68 16.12 -24.32
C PRO A 1112 -10.85 16.70 -23.48
N GLU A 1113 -12.04 16.76 -24.08
CA GLU A 1113 -13.30 17.17 -23.42
C GLU A 1113 -13.66 16.27 -22.22
N ASP A 1114 -13.23 15.01 -22.19
CA ASP A 1114 -13.53 14.13 -21.06
C ASP A 1114 -12.77 14.54 -19.79
N TRP A 1115 -11.59 15.14 -19.91
CA TRP A 1115 -10.85 15.75 -18.78
C TRP A 1115 -11.40 17.12 -18.35
N VAL A 1116 -12.42 17.61 -19.05
CA VAL A 1116 -13.20 18.78 -18.62
C VAL A 1116 -14.50 18.32 -17.95
N ASN A 1117 -15.17 17.33 -18.53
CA ASN A 1117 -16.53 16.97 -18.15
C ASN A 1117 -16.62 15.78 -17.18
N PHE A 1118 -15.61 14.90 -17.15
CA PHE A 1118 -15.64 13.63 -16.43
C PHE A 1118 -14.39 13.38 -15.58
N HIS A 1119 -13.19 13.39 -16.16
CA HIS A 1119 -11.93 13.03 -15.47
C HIS A 1119 -11.31 14.19 -14.71
N THR A 1120 -12.02 14.71 -13.70
CA THR A 1120 -11.63 15.93 -12.97
C THR A 1120 -11.20 15.67 -11.53
N ARG A 1121 -11.16 14.41 -11.08
CA ARG A 1121 -10.76 14.03 -9.73
C ARG A 1121 -9.31 13.54 -9.75
N TYR A 1122 -8.38 14.33 -9.22
CA TYR A 1122 -7.01 13.87 -9.04
C TYR A 1122 -6.86 13.13 -7.70
N VAL A 1123 -6.24 11.95 -7.72
CA VAL A 1123 -6.03 11.10 -6.53
C VAL A 1123 -4.54 10.94 -6.29
N THR A 1124 -4.13 11.01 -5.02
CA THR A 1124 -2.75 10.83 -4.57
C THR A 1124 -2.67 9.89 -3.36
N PRO A 1125 -1.52 9.27 -3.09
CA PRO A 1125 -1.30 8.45 -1.89
C PRO A 1125 -0.99 9.26 -0.62
N GLU A 1126 -1.25 10.58 -0.60
CA GLU A 1126 -0.86 11.44 0.53
C GLU A 1126 -1.65 11.15 1.82
N ALA A 1127 -2.95 10.83 1.70
CA ALA A 1127 -3.77 10.48 2.87
C ALA A 1127 -3.31 9.15 3.50
N PHE A 1128 -2.86 8.21 2.69
CA PHE A 1128 -2.24 6.97 3.15
C PHE A 1128 -0.92 7.23 3.90
N ARG A 1129 -0.05 8.10 3.36
CA ARG A 1129 1.25 8.42 3.98
C ARG A 1129 1.09 9.11 5.33
N SER A 1130 0.23 10.11 5.38
CA SER A 1130 0.06 10.97 6.55
C SER A 1130 -0.89 10.41 7.61
N ALA A 1131 -1.46 9.21 7.40
CA ALA A 1131 -2.51 8.66 8.24
C ALA A 1131 -2.21 8.77 9.76
N LEU A 1132 -1.06 8.29 10.24
CA LEU A 1132 -0.74 8.31 11.67
C LEU A 1132 -0.10 9.58 12.19
N LEU A 1133 0.26 10.51 11.30
CA LEU A 1133 0.87 11.78 11.70
C LEU A 1133 -0.19 12.66 12.35
N LEU A 1134 0.13 13.20 13.54
CA LEU A 1134 -0.63 14.32 14.08
C LEU A 1134 -0.44 15.49 13.11
N ASN A 1135 -1.53 15.89 12.45
CA ASN A 1135 -1.58 16.93 11.42
C ASN A 1135 -0.53 18.04 11.68
N PRO A 1136 0.57 18.11 10.90
CA PRO A 1136 1.70 18.98 11.18
C PRO A 1136 1.36 20.48 11.08
N ASP A 1137 0.21 20.83 10.49
CA ASP A 1137 -0.31 22.21 10.41
C ASP A 1137 -0.62 22.85 11.78
N THR A 1138 -0.67 22.08 12.86
CA THR A 1138 -0.78 22.64 14.23
C THR A 1138 0.54 23.19 14.75
N ARG A 1139 1.68 22.91 14.11
CA ARG A 1139 2.95 23.61 14.32
C ARG A 1139 2.92 24.95 13.57
N ARG A 1140 2.13 25.87 14.13
CA ARG A 1140 1.98 27.31 13.84
C ARG A 1140 2.98 27.90 12.85
N ASN A 1141 2.43 28.65 11.90
CA ASN A 1141 2.76 30.06 11.64
C ASN A 1141 3.85 30.60 12.58
N THR A 1142 5.10 30.48 12.15
CA THR A 1142 6.15 31.43 12.51
C THR A 1142 6.77 31.92 11.20
N PRO A 1143 7.01 33.23 11.09
CA PRO A 1143 7.27 33.91 9.81
C PRO A 1143 8.57 33.48 9.13
#